data_AF-A0A931ZN39-F1
#
_entry.id   AF-A0A931ZN39-F1
#
_cell.length_a   1.000
_cell.length_b   1.000
_cell.length_c   1.000
_cell.angle_alpha   90.00
_cell.angle_beta   90.00
_cell.angle_gamma   90.00
#
_symmetry.space_group_name_H-M   'P 1'
#
loop_
_entity.id
_entity.type
_entity.pdbx_description
1 polymer ?
#
loop_
_entity_poly.entity_id
_entity_poly.type
_entity_poly.pdbx_seq_one_letter_code
_entity_poly.pdbx_strand_id
1 'polypeptide(L)'
;MAYIADLHIHSRFSRACSPALNVPNLVEWAKMKGIDVLGTGDFLHPLWFSELKMNLTEDGSGFLTHKNSDIKFILTVEIATMYSDKGKGRRLHNLIFLPDFASAEAFQKLLLSRRANLASDGRPILGMSSKDLLSLALQVSEKAIFIPAHAWTPWFGIFGSQSGYDSLKECFEDLTEYIYGVETGLSCYDEKTEVLTDKGWKKFTEVQYKDKICTLNLKNDNIKFEKPTKIYVFDYKGKMYKLKTKRVDLLVTPNHKLLVSGCDFRKPPRFVLKEAEFLINKSKRFKKDGLWVGTNLGHFILPDVKVKHGSRFYSGYRTKEDRKLPIEPWLRFFGFWIAEGWTSKGKNGDYNVCLSNKDNSIISKMKYILESFGYQVYWNRKTITLRVRDYQLYSYLKQFGGSADKFIPLEVKSLSKELLEIFFEYYIKGDGHKYGRNGKGLSATTISLRLRDDLQEIALKLGMSAYYRLHKKKGTAFKNPGSNYKKIYLQSADSWVVYFIRKNIHTVLPSTIKEFKYIEKWVDFKGKVFCVTVPNHVIYVRRNGIPVWCGNSDPAMNWRVKELDQRSIVSFSDAHSLPNLGRESTVIAQDINTGYGGLFEALKGQKIAGTIEFYPEEGKYHYTGHRNCNVKYSPEDTKAKGTICPICKRGLTVGVMERVEVLASRGNDKLQISNDKGMIKAAAFPGRPGYKMLVPLLQIIAEAFNTAPTSQKAINEYKKLVSSLGSEIKILTKIDISEIAKVSGDKIAEGVAKVRKGDLVIDPGYDGVYGVVKIWDHGKVKVQEKGTIAPQLGLFD
;
A
#
# COMPACT_ATOMS: atom_id res chain seq x y z
N MET A 1 -30.51 -17.43 -16.51
CA MET A 1 -29.06 -17.51 -16.21
C MET A 1 -28.69 -16.34 -15.30
N ALA A 2 -27.42 -16.13 -14.94
CA ALA A 2 -26.98 -14.88 -14.29
C ALA A 2 -26.36 -13.97 -15.36
N TYR A 3 -26.77 -12.69 -15.37
CA TYR A 3 -26.41 -11.71 -16.41
C TYR A 3 -25.33 -10.77 -15.88
N ILE A 4 -24.39 -10.38 -16.74
CA ILE A 4 -23.39 -9.34 -16.47
C ILE A 4 -23.93 -8.02 -17.01
N ALA A 5 -24.06 -7.03 -16.13
CA ALA A 5 -24.59 -5.72 -16.46
C ALA A 5 -23.55 -4.61 -16.23
N ASP A 6 -23.37 -3.74 -17.23
CA ASP A 6 -22.54 -2.55 -17.16
C ASP A 6 -23.37 -1.33 -17.57
N LEU A 7 -23.97 -0.67 -16.57
CA LEU A 7 -25.07 0.29 -16.76
C LEU A 7 -24.61 1.76 -16.65
N HIS A 8 -23.39 2.01 -16.20
CA HIS A 8 -22.76 3.33 -16.18
C HIS A 8 -21.69 3.42 -17.28
N ILE A 9 -22.08 3.96 -18.43
CA ILE A 9 -21.17 4.31 -19.52
C ILE A 9 -21.51 5.71 -20.02
N HIS A 10 -20.61 6.31 -20.81
CA HIS A 10 -20.88 7.54 -21.53
C HIS A 10 -20.92 7.31 -23.04
N SER A 11 -21.58 8.23 -23.74
CA SER A 11 -21.61 8.33 -25.19
C SER A 11 -20.44 9.18 -25.71
N ARG A 12 -20.30 9.24 -27.04
CA ARG A 12 -19.39 10.19 -27.71
C ARG A 12 -19.75 11.68 -27.54
N PHE A 13 -20.87 12.00 -26.90
CA PHE A 13 -21.33 13.39 -26.68
C PHE A 13 -21.01 13.92 -25.27
N SER A 14 -20.51 13.08 -24.34
CA SER A 14 -19.96 13.58 -23.07
C SER A 14 -18.48 13.98 -23.19
N ARG A 15 -18.03 14.89 -22.31
CA ARG A 15 -16.62 15.31 -22.27
C ARG A 15 -15.66 14.13 -22.13
N ALA A 16 -14.47 14.29 -22.72
CA ALA A 16 -13.36 13.33 -22.65
C ALA A 16 -13.67 11.91 -23.16
N CYS A 17 -14.79 11.71 -23.85
CA CYS A 17 -15.22 10.41 -24.36
C CYS A 17 -14.71 10.15 -25.78
N SER A 18 -14.56 8.87 -26.14
CA SER A 18 -14.09 8.47 -27.47
C SER A 18 -15.17 8.67 -28.55
N PRO A 19 -14.87 9.29 -29.71
CA PRO A 19 -15.79 9.37 -30.85
C PRO A 19 -16.26 8.00 -31.40
N ALA A 20 -15.58 6.93 -31.02
CA ALA A 20 -15.95 5.55 -31.36
C ALA A 20 -17.09 4.98 -30.51
N LEU A 21 -17.55 5.67 -29.45
CA LEU A 21 -18.73 5.30 -28.67
C LEU A 21 -20.02 5.58 -29.47
N ASN A 22 -20.36 4.64 -30.34
CA ASN A 22 -21.57 4.58 -31.16
C ASN A 22 -22.23 3.21 -31.01
N VAL A 23 -23.53 3.10 -31.30
CA VAL A 23 -24.30 1.87 -31.00
C VAL A 23 -23.71 0.60 -31.64
N PRO A 24 -23.31 0.57 -32.93
CA PRO A 24 -22.66 -0.61 -33.52
C PRO A 24 -21.37 -1.05 -32.80
N ASN A 25 -20.51 -0.09 -32.42
CA ASN A 25 -19.29 -0.39 -31.68
C ASN A 25 -19.57 -0.85 -30.24
N LEU A 26 -20.57 -0.27 -29.57
CA LEU A 26 -21.01 -0.71 -28.24
C LEU A 26 -21.49 -2.17 -28.27
N VAL A 27 -22.26 -2.55 -29.29
CA VAL A 27 -22.69 -3.93 -29.56
C VAL A 27 -21.49 -4.88 -29.71
N GLU A 28 -20.52 -4.55 -30.56
CA GLU A 28 -19.35 -5.41 -30.75
C GLU A 28 -18.54 -5.57 -29.45
N TRP A 29 -18.28 -4.48 -28.74
CA TRP A 29 -17.49 -4.53 -27.52
C TRP A 29 -18.22 -5.19 -26.35
N ALA A 30 -19.53 -5.04 -26.20
CA ALA A 30 -20.31 -5.78 -25.21
C ALA A 30 -20.23 -7.29 -25.43
N LYS A 31 -20.37 -7.76 -26.69
CA LYS A 31 -20.18 -9.18 -27.06
C LYS A 31 -18.76 -9.67 -26.75
N MET A 32 -17.73 -8.90 -27.13
CA MET A 32 -16.33 -9.26 -26.82
C MET A 32 -16.06 -9.27 -25.31
N LYS A 33 -16.63 -8.33 -24.54
CA LYS A 33 -16.46 -8.23 -23.09
C LYS A 33 -17.20 -9.32 -22.33
N GLY A 34 -18.37 -9.73 -22.82
CA GLY A 34 -19.28 -10.62 -22.10
C GLY A 34 -20.15 -9.84 -21.13
N ILE A 35 -20.58 -8.66 -21.56
CA ILE A 35 -21.64 -7.89 -20.91
C ILE A 35 -22.92 -8.31 -21.61
N ASP A 36 -23.90 -8.83 -20.86
CA ASP A 36 -25.17 -9.29 -21.42
C ASP A 36 -26.19 -8.13 -21.51
N VAL A 37 -26.08 -7.15 -20.60
CA VAL A 37 -26.94 -5.96 -20.52
C VAL A 37 -26.08 -4.69 -20.38
N LEU A 38 -26.22 -3.76 -21.33
CA LEU A 38 -25.46 -2.51 -21.36
C LEU A 38 -26.35 -1.28 -21.12
N GLY A 39 -25.85 -0.30 -20.39
CA GLY A 39 -26.45 1.04 -20.39
C GLY A 39 -26.22 1.74 -21.74
N THR A 40 -27.15 2.58 -22.19
CA THR A 40 -26.90 3.43 -23.37
C THR A 40 -25.89 4.53 -23.08
N GLY A 41 -25.81 4.99 -21.83
CA GLY A 41 -25.24 6.29 -21.49
C GLY A 41 -26.07 7.45 -22.04
N ASP A 42 -25.94 8.62 -21.41
CA ASP A 42 -26.25 9.96 -21.94
C ASP A 42 -27.58 10.17 -22.70
N PHE A 43 -28.63 9.36 -22.51
CA PHE A 43 -29.79 9.37 -23.43
C PHE A 43 -30.51 10.71 -23.52
N LEU A 44 -30.30 11.62 -22.56
CA LEU A 44 -30.85 12.97 -22.61
C LEU A 44 -30.29 13.82 -23.75
N HIS A 45 -29.10 13.53 -24.27
CA HIS A 45 -28.47 14.32 -25.34
C HIS A 45 -29.21 14.15 -26.68
N PRO A 46 -29.76 15.22 -27.31
CA PRO A 46 -30.67 15.08 -28.45
C PRO A 46 -30.10 14.35 -29.67
N LEU A 47 -28.80 14.52 -29.97
CA LEU A 47 -28.15 13.84 -31.10
C LEU A 47 -27.88 12.36 -30.77
N TRP A 48 -27.51 12.04 -29.53
CA TRP A 48 -27.38 10.66 -29.08
C TRP A 48 -28.72 9.95 -29.05
N PHE A 49 -29.77 10.59 -28.52
CA PHE A 49 -31.13 10.04 -28.48
C PHE A 49 -31.67 9.71 -29.88
N SER A 50 -31.37 10.57 -30.86
CA SER A 50 -31.66 10.32 -32.27
C SER A 50 -30.90 9.11 -32.81
N GLU A 51 -29.61 8.98 -32.51
CA GLU A 51 -28.79 7.82 -32.89
C GLU A 51 -29.28 6.52 -32.22
N LEU A 52 -29.65 6.56 -30.93
CA LEU A 52 -30.21 5.43 -30.21
C LEU A 52 -31.48 4.93 -30.91
N LYS A 53 -32.42 5.82 -31.25
CA LYS A 53 -33.65 5.47 -31.99
C LYS A 53 -33.41 4.96 -33.41
N MET A 54 -32.32 5.36 -34.07
CA MET A 54 -31.97 4.86 -35.41
C MET A 54 -31.34 3.46 -35.40
N ASN A 55 -30.77 3.03 -34.26
CA ASN A 55 -30.00 1.78 -34.16
C ASN A 55 -30.63 0.73 -33.22
N LEU A 56 -31.50 1.15 -32.30
CA LEU A 56 -32.13 0.30 -31.29
C LEU A 56 -33.64 0.25 -31.44
N THR A 57 -34.24 -0.87 -31.07
CA THR A 57 -35.69 -1.12 -31.08
C THR A 57 -36.12 -1.73 -29.75
N GLU A 58 -37.22 -1.24 -29.20
CA GLU A 58 -37.86 -1.78 -28.00
C GLU A 58 -38.37 -3.21 -28.26
N ASP A 59 -38.06 -4.15 -27.37
CA ASP A 59 -38.53 -5.55 -27.48
C ASP A 59 -39.78 -5.86 -26.64
N GLY A 60 -40.43 -4.82 -26.11
CA GLY A 60 -41.61 -4.92 -25.24
C GLY A 60 -41.32 -5.34 -23.80
N SER A 61 -40.10 -5.77 -23.46
CA SER A 61 -39.70 -6.10 -22.08
C SER A 61 -39.14 -4.91 -21.28
N GLY A 62 -39.08 -3.73 -21.91
CA GLY A 62 -38.31 -2.58 -21.41
C GLY A 62 -36.80 -2.71 -21.67
N PHE A 63 -36.40 -3.65 -22.54
CA PHE A 63 -35.06 -3.64 -23.12
C PHE A 63 -35.10 -3.11 -24.56
N LEU A 64 -34.03 -2.41 -24.89
CA LEU A 64 -33.68 -2.03 -26.24
C LEU A 64 -32.80 -3.12 -26.86
N THR A 65 -32.96 -3.38 -28.15
CA THR A 65 -32.21 -4.40 -28.90
C THR A 65 -31.64 -3.80 -30.18
N HIS A 66 -30.47 -4.28 -30.61
CA HIS A 66 -29.90 -3.94 -31.92
C HIS A 66 -30.11 -5.12 -32.88
N LYS A 67 -30.64 -4.87 -34.08
CA LYS A 67 -31.04 -5.87 -35.10
C LYS A 67 -30.09 -7.05 -35.35
N ASN A 68 -28.78 -6.88 -35.13
CA ASN A 68 -27.76 -7.92 -35.33
C ASN A 68 -27.17 -8.44 -33.98
N SER A 69 -27.93 -8.41 -32.88
CA SER A 69 -27.37 -8.59 -31.53
C SER A 69 -28.37 -8.96 -30.43
N ASP A 70 -28.02 -9.98 -29.66
CA ASP A 70 -28.72 -10.40 -28.43
C ASP A 70 -28.44 -9.51 -27.22
N ILE A 71 -27.38 -8.68 -27.28
CA ILE A 71 -27.03 -7.68 -26.25
C ILE A 71 -28.25 -6.79 -25.98
N LYS A 72 -28.71 -6.79 -24.73
CA LYS A 72 -29.80 -5.94 -24.27
C LYS A 72 -29.26 -4.57 -23.86
N PHE A 73 -29.98 -3.52 -24.21
CA PHE A 73 -29.67 -2.15 -23.83
C PHE A 73 -30.75 -1.62 -22.88
N ILE A 74 -30.37 -0.77 -21.94
CA ILE A 74 -31.27 0.00 -21.08
C ILE A 74 -30.96 1.48 -21.27
N LEU A 75 -31.97 2.33 -21.33
CA LEU A 75 -31.80 3.78 -21.38
C LEU A 75 -31.23 4.25 -20.04
N THR A 76 -29.93 4.54 -19.99
CA THR A 76 -29.23 5.06 -18.80
C THR A 76 -28.61 6.42 -19.06
N VAL A 77 -28.60 7.27 -18.04
CA VAL A 77 -27.95 8.59 -18.07
C VAL A 77 -27.35 8.89 -16.69
N GLU A 78 -26.14 9.46 -16.65
CA GLU A 78 -25.62 10.09 -15.43
C GLU A 78 -25.94 11.59 -15.48
N ILE A 79 -26.48 12.14 -14.39
CA ILE A 79 -26.85 13.55 -14.27
C ILE A 79 -26.15 14.17 -13.07
N ALA A 80 -25.47 15.29 -13.29
CA ALA A 80 -24.81 16.06 -12.24
C ALA A 80 -25.76 17.13 -11.69
N THR A 81 -26.41 16.84 -10.55
CA THR A 81 -27.16 17.85 -9.79
C THR A 81 -26.21 18.76 -9.01
N MET A 82 -26.37 20.08 -9.14
CA MET A 82 -25.57 21.09 -8.46
C MET A 82 -26.48 22.20 -7.90
N TYR A 83 -26.69 22.20 -6.59
CA TYR A 83 -27.74 22.99 -5.92
C TYR A 83 -27.32 23.41 -4.51
N SER A 84 -28.10 24.27 -3.86
CA SER A 84 -27.92 24.63 -2.44
C SER A 84 -29.00 23.95 -1.60
N ASP A 85 -28.60 23.24 -0.55
CA ASP A 85 -29.51 22.61 0.42
C ASP A 85 -28.89 22.65 1.82
N LYS A 86 -29.71 22.88 2.85
CA LYS A 86 -29.32 22.91 4.29
C LYS A 86 -28.03 23.73 4.54
N GLY A 87 -27.91 24.87 3.85
CA GLY A 87 -26.78 25.79 3.95
C GLY A 87 -25.48 25.36 3.24
N LYS A 88 -25.49 24.27 2.47
CA LYS A 88 -24.32 23.72 1.76
C LYS A 88 -24.57 23.69 0.25
N GLY A 89 -23.50 23.93 -0.53
CA GLY A 89 -23.50 23.65 -1.97
C GLY A 89 -23.35 22.14 -2.22
N ARG A 90 -24.44 21.48 -2.56
CA ARG A 90 -24.49 20.06 -2.89
C ARG A 90 -24.13 19.83 -4.35
N ARG A 91 -23.44 18.73 -4.61
CA ARG A 91 -22.99 18.30 -5.93
C ARG A 91 -23.01 16.79 -5.94
N LEU A 92 -23.89 16.21 -6.74
CA LEU A 92 -24.17 14.79 -6.77
C LEU A 92 -24.34 14.31 -8.21
N HIS A 93 -23.63 13.24 -8.55
CA HIS A 93 -23.85 12.43 -9.75
C HIS A 93 -24.89 11.36 -9.44
N ASN A 94 -25.90 11.26 -10.31
CA ASN A 94 -27.00 10.32 -10.15
C ASN A 94 -27.22 9.60 -11.47
N LEU A 95 -27.16 8.27 -11.45
CA LEU A 95 -27.58 7.42 -12.55
C LEU A 95 -29.10 7.25 -12.51
N ILE A 96 -29.73 7.47 -13.65
CA ILE A 96 -31.16 7.25 -13.86
C ILE A 96 -31.31 6.28 -15.02
N PHE A 97 -32.03 5.19 -14.79
CA PHE A 97 -32.39 4.24 -15.82
C PHE A 97 -33.89 4.34 -16.09
N LEU A 98 -34.31 4.35 -17.36
CA LEU A 98 -35.73 4.37 -17.76
C LEU A 98 -36.07 3.15 -18.65
N PRO A 99 -37.33 2.68 -18.64
CA PRO A 99 -37.73 1.45 -19.35
C PRO A 99 -37.84 1.59 -20.86
N ASP A 100 -38.13 2.79 -21.39
CA ASP A 100 -38.55 2.97 -22.79
C ASP A 100 -38.26 4.40 -23.30
N PHE A 101 -38.30 4.57 -24.63
CA PHE A 101 -38.08 5.87 -25.28
C PHE A 101 -39.20 6.87 -24.96
N ALA A 102 -40.40 6.42 -24.60
CA ALA A 102 -41.54 7.29 -24.30
C ALA A 102 -41.35 8.03 -22.96
N SER A 103 -40.97 7.31 -21.90
CA SER A 103 -40.59 7.86 -20.60
C SER A 103 -39.31 8.69 -20.70
N ALA A 104 -38.33 8.28 -21.50
CA ALA A 104 -37.14 9.08 -21.78
C ALA A 104 -37.45 10.41 -22.51
N GLU A 105 -38.36 10.41 -23.49
CA GLU A 105 -38.87 11.64 -24.11
C GLU A 105 -39.62 12.52 -23.12
N ALA A 106 -40.49 11.94 -22.28
CA ALA A 106 -41.20 12.68 -21.24
C ALA A 106 -40.21 13.33 -20.27
N PHE A 107 -39.14 12.63 -19.91
CA PHE A 107 -38.08 13.13 -19.04
C PHE A 107 -37.28 14.27 -19.69
N GLN A 108 -36.90 14.13 -20.97
CA GLN A 108 -36.32 15.24 -21.75
C GLN A 108 -37.25 16.47 -21.75
N LYS A 109 -38.55 16.29 -22.01
CA LYS A 109 -39.54 17.38 -22.07
C LYS A 109 -39.73 18.08 -20.71
N LEU A 110 -39.77 17.32 -19.61
CA LEU A 110 -39.86 17.87 -18.25
C LEU A 110 -38.58 18.59 -17.79
N LEU A 111 -37.40 18.15 -18.26
CA LEU A 111 -36.15 18.85 -18.01
C LEU A 111 -36.03 20.13 -18.85
N LEU A 112 -36.43 20.08 -20.13
CA LEU A 112 -36.45 21.25 -21.03
C LEU A 112 -37.46 22.32 -20.58
N SER A 113 -38.64 21.95 -20.07
CA SER A 113 -39.59 22.92 -19.50
C SER A 113 -39.04 23.61 -18.24
N ARG A 114 -38.19 22.92 -17.47
CA ARG A 114 -37.37 23.48 -16.38
C ARG A 114 -36.07 24.16 -16.86
N ARG A 115 -35.94 24.45 -18.16
CA ARG A 115 -34.82 25.15 -18.82
C ARG A 115 -33.45 24.44 -18.69
N ALA A 116 -33.44 23.12 -18.56
CA ALA A 116 -32.21 22.34 -18.57
C ALA A 116 -31.52 22.41 -19.94
N ASN A 117 -30.19 22.58 -19.96
CA ASN A 117 -29.40 22.42 -21.19
C ASN A 117 -29.00 20.95 -21.34
N LEU A 118 -29.68 20.24 -22.25
CA LEU A 118 -29.42 18.83 -22.55
C LEU A 118 -28.48 18.64 -23.76
N ALA A 119 -28.10 19.72 -24.45
CA ALA A 119 -27.36 19.65 -25.72
C ALA A 119 -25.86 19.96 -25.61
N SER A 120 -25.40 20.46 -24.45
CA SER A 120 -24.01 20.88 -24.23
C SER A 120 -23.05 19.79 -23.74
N ASP A 121 -23.57 18.68 -23.22
CA ASP A 121 -22.81 17.55 -22.69
C ASP A 121 -23.73 16.32 -22.60
N GLY A 122 -23.19 15.12 -22.80
CA GLY A 122 -23.90 13.86 -22.55
C GLY A 122 -24.37 13.69 -21.10
N ARG A 123 -23.61 14.25 -20.15
CA ARG A 123 -23.98 14.41 -18.74
C ARG A 123 -24.45 15.84 -18.47
N PRO A 124 -25.76 16.13 -18.49
CA PRO A 124 -26.25 17.46 -18.19
C PRO A 124 -26.00 17.83 -16.72
N ILE A 125 -25.69 19.11 -16.48
CA ILE A 125 -25.53 19.69 -15.15
C ILE A 125 -26.80 20.48 -14.81
N LEU A 126 -27.49 20.11 -13.73
CA LEU A 126 -28.81 20.64 -13.37
C LEU A 126 -28.81 21.41 -12.05
N GLY A 127 -29.42 22.59 -12.06
CA GLY A 127 -29.61 23.46 -10.88
C GLY A 127 -30.78 23.07 -9.96
N MET A 128 -31.04 21.78 -9.75
CA MET A 128 -32.14 21.26 -8.91
C MET A 128 -31.64 20.18 -7.95
N SER A 129 -32.42 19.84 -6.92
CA SER A 129 -32.00 18.81 -5.95
C SER A 129 -32.08 17.40 -6.54
N SER A 130 -31.30 16.48 -5.97
CA SER A 130 -31.39 15.05 -6.35
C SER A 130 -32.73 14.42 -5.98
N LYS A 131 -33.43 14.98 -4.96
CA LYS A 131 -34.81 14.62 -4.60
C LYS A 131 -35.82 15.09 -5.67
N ASP A 132 -35.69 16.31 -6.17
CA ASP A 132 -36.54 16.83 -7.26
C ASP A 132 -36.33 16.05 -8.56
N LEU A 133 -35.07 15.66 -8.83
CA LEU A 133 -34.71 14.87 -9.99
C LEU A 133 -35.23 13.43 -9.90
N LEU A 134 -35.19 12.82 -8.71
CA LEU A 134 -35.85 11.54 -8.42
C LEU A 134 -37.37 11.66 -8.58
N SER A 135 -37.99 12.73 -8.06
CA SER A 135 -39.42 12.97 -8.25
C SER A 135 -39.79 13.12 -9.72
N LEU A 136 -38.98 13.81 -10.54
CA LEU A 136 -39.17 13.87 -12.00
C LEU A 136 -39.03 12.50 -12.68
N ALA A 137 -38.09 11.66 -12.25
CA ALA A 137 -37.92 10.32 -12.78
C ALA A 137 -39.13 9.43 -12.46
N LEU A 138 -39.64 9.51 -11.21
CA LEU A 138 -40.85 8.81 -10.78
C LEU A 138 -42.13 9.34 -11.48
N GLN A 139 -42.19 10.63 -11.81
CA GLN A 139 -43.29 11.24 -12.58
C GLN A 139 -43.37 10.73 -14.03
N VAL A 140 -42.27 10.25 -14.63
CA VAL A 140 -42.29 9.65 -15.98
C VAL A 140 -42.37 8.12 -15.97
N SER A 141 -41.96 7.48 -14.87
CA SER A 141 -42.13 6.05 -14.65
C SER A 141 -42.00 5.71 -13.16
N GLU A 142 -43.03 5.11 -12.57
CA GLU A 142 -42.99 4.58 -11.19
C GLU A 142 -41.86 3.55 -10.97
N LYS A 143 -41.36 2.95 -12.07
CA LYS A 143 -40.27 1.97 -12.06
C LYS A 143 -38.90 2.58 -12.37
N ALA A 144 -38.78 3.91 -12.49
CA ALA A 144 -37.49 4.57 -12.74
C ALA A 144 -36.46 4.18 -11.66
N ILE A 145 -35.33 3.63 -12.10
CA ILE A 145 -34.24 3.22 -11.21
C ILE A 145 -33.31 4.42 -11.00
N PHE A 146 -33.05 4.77 -9.73
CA PHE A 146 -32.18 5.88 -9.36
C PHE A 146 -31.04 5.38 -8.44
N ILE A 147 -29.80 5.57 -8.90
CA ILE A 147 -28.58 5.09 -8.24
C ILE A 147 -27.62 6.27 -8.08
N PRO A 148 -27.31 6.71 -6.86
CA PRO A 148 -26.30 7.74 -6.66
C PRO A 148 -24.90 7.18 -6.96
N ALA A 149 -24.25 7.71 -8.00
CA ALA A 149 -23.04 7.15 -8.59
C ALA A 149 -21.78 7.44 -7.76
N HIS A 150 -20.73 6.64 -7.95
CA HIS A 150 -19.37 6.89 -7.45
C HIS A 150 -19.37 7.32 -5.98
N ALA A 151 -20.11 6.57 -5.15
CA ALA A 151 -20.74 7.08 -3.94
C ALA A 151 -19.80 7.73 -2.90
N TRP A 152 -18.52 7.35 -2.91
CA TRP A 152 -17.50 7.89 -2.00
C TRP A 152 -16.66 9.04 -2.58
N THR A 153 -16.83 9.37 -3.86
CA THR A 153 -16.04 10.43 -4.50
C THR A 153 -16.33 11.80 -3.85
N PRO A 154 -15.32 12.55 -3.39
CA PRO A 154 -15.51 13.67 -2.46
C PRO A 154 -16.41 14.80 -2.95
N TRP A 155 -16.43 15.03 -4.26
CA TRP A 155 -17.05 16.18 -4.91
C TRP A 155 -18.36 15.87 -5.63
N PHE A 156 -18.73 14.60 -5.78
CA PHE A 156 -19.87 14.17 -6.61
C PHE A 156 -20.56 12.88 -6.16
N GLY A 157 -19.98 12.07 -5.27
CA GLY A 157 -20.66 10.89 -4.70
C GLY A 157 -21.68 11.28 -3.63
N ILE A 158 -22.69 10.42 -3.39
CA ILE A 158 -23.72 10.65 -2.35
C ILE A 158 -23.18 10.79 -0.95
N PHE A 159 -22.20 9.97 -0.59
CA PHE A 159 -21.44 10.11 0.64
C PHE A 159 -20.20 11.00 0.43
N GLY A 160 -20.10 11.74 -0.67
CA GLY A 160 -18.98 12.63 -0.98
C GLY A 160 -18.70 13.62 0.16
N SER A 161 -17.44 13.69 0.58
CA SER A 161 -17.06 14.39 1.81
C SER A 161 -17.13 15.93 1.75
N GLN A 162 -17.20 16.51 0.55
CA GLN A 162 -17.22 17.97 0.34
C GLN A 162 -18.63 18.48 0.02
N SER A 163 -19.42 17.67 -0.70
CA SER A 163 -20.68 18.07 -1.32
C SER A 163 -21.85 17.09 -1.13
N GLY A 164 -21.57 15.90 -0.61
CA GLY A 164 -22.57 14.87 -0.34
C GLY A 164 -23.25 15.04 1.01
N TYR A 165 -23.83 13.93 1.48
CA TYR A 165 -24.71 13.82 2.63
C TYR A 165 -24.17 12.77 3.61
N ASP A 166 -24.53 12.88 4.90
CA ASP A 166 -24.16 11.90 5.94
C ASP A 166 -25.08 10.66 5.94
N SER A 167 -26.20 10.72 5.21
CA SER A 167 -27.09 9.59 4.95
C SER A 167 -27.90 9.79 3.67
N LEU A 168 -28.41 8.72 3.07
CA LEU A 168 -29.42 8.77 2.00
C LEU A 168 -30.66 9.51 2.49
N LYS A 169 -31.06 9.29 3.76
CA LYS A 169 -32.22 9.97 4.36
C LYS A 169 -32.09 11.50 4.45
N GLU A 170 -30.89 12.05 4.64
CA GLU A 170 -30.65 13.50 4.63
C GLU A 170 -30.85 14.12 3.22
N CYS A 171 -30.68 13.32 2.16
CA CYS A 171 -30.72 13.74 0.76
C CYS A 171 -32.09 13.56 0.09
N PHE A 172 -32.72 12.40 0.26
CA PHE A 172 -33.96 12.04 -0.44
C PHE A 172 -35.20 12.09 0.45
N GLU A 173 -35.02 12.19 1.77
CA GLU A 173 -36.06 12.41 2.77
C GLU A 173 -37.14 11.31 2.73
N ASP A 174 -38.39 11.65 2.40
CA ASP A 174 -39.48 10.69 2.13
C ASP A 174 -39.17 9.76 0.95
N LEU A 175 -38.55 10.24 -0.12
CA LEU A 175 -38.23 9.43 -1.30
C LEU A 175 -37.03 8.49 -1.11
N THR A 176 -36.46 8.39 0.09
CA THR A 176 -35.29 7.54 0.41
C THR A 176 -35.56 6.04 0.22
N GLU A 177 -36.83 5.62 0.28
CA GLU A 177 -37.21 4.22 0.03
C GLU A 177 -37.06 3.80 -1.44
N TYR A 178 -37.08 4.76 -2.38
CA TYR A 178 -36.92 4.52 -3.83
C TYR A 178 -35.46 4.44 -4.29
N ILE A 179 -34.49 4.65 -3.40
CA ILE A 179 -33.04 4.55 -3.69
C ILE A 179 -32.56 3.13 -3.43
N TYR A 180 -31.93 2.48 -4.43
CA TYR A 180 -31.60 1.05 -4.34
C TYR A 180 -30.07 0.64 -4.39
N GLY A 181 -29.04 1.48 -4.70
CA GLY A 181 -27.57 1.06 -4.62
C GLY A 181 -26.35 2.05 -4.78
N VAL A 182 -25.03 1.63 -4.60
CA VAL A 182 -23.70 2.42 -4.45
C VAL A 182 -22.24 1.68 -4.61
N GLU A 183 -20.97 2.26 -4.42
CA GLU A 183 -19.50 1.93 -4.94
C GLU A 183 -18.10 1.97 -4.04
N THR A 184 -16.74 2.03 -4.49
CA THR A 184 -15.37 1.55 -3.80
C THR A 184 -13.91 2.36 -3.77
N GLY A 185 -12.65 1.80 -3.33
CA GLY A 185 -11.15 2.36 -3.31
C GLY A 185 -9.79 1.61 -2.67
N LEU A 186 -8.40 1.75 -2.99
CA LEU A 186 -7.07 1.07 -2.35
C LEU A 186 -5.42 1.52 -2.44
N SER A 187 -4.19 0.77 -2.37
CA SER A 187 -2.64 1.24 -2.31
C SER A 187 -1.16 0.41 -2.30
N CYS A 188 0.13 0.90 -2.74
CA CYS A 188 1.61 0.29 -2.71
C CYS A 188 3.05 1.13 -2.72
N TYR A 189 4.37 0.58 -2.67
CA TYR A 189 5.85 1.19 -2.60
C TYR A 189 7.02 0.75 -3.64
N ASP A 190 8.38 1.02 -3.58
CA ASP A 190 9.55 0.59 -4.52
C ASP A 190 10.64 -0.50 -4.12
N GLU A 191 11.33 -1.12 -5.12
CA GLU A 191 12.36 -2.22 -5.04
C GLU A 191 13.56 -2.05 -4.08
N LYS A 192 14.21 -0.88 -4.01
CA LYS A 192 15.49 -0.75 -3.26
C LYS A 192 15.26 -0.54 -1.77
N THR A 193 14.00 -0.67 -1.39
CA THR A 193 13.50 -0.50 -0.04
C THR A 193 13.49 -1.87 0.64
N GLU A 194 14.06 -1.88 1.83
CA GLU A 194 14.08 -3.01 2.75
C GLU A 194 13.03 -2.76 3.84
N VAL A 195 12.49 -3.81 4.42
CA VAL A 195 11.59 -3.77 5.57
C VAL A 195 12.23 -4.52 6.73
N LEU A 196 12.04 -4.02 7.96
CA LEU A 196 12.54 -4.69 9.15
C LEU A 196 11.60 -5.84 9.53
N THR A 197 12.17 -7.02 9.79
CA THR A 197 11.43 -8.21 10.24
C THR A 197 11.96 -8.72 11.57
N ASP A 198 11.27 -9.67 12.20
CA ASP A 198 11.71 -10.34 13.44
C ASP A 198 13.05 -11.08 13.30
N LYS A 199 13.51 -11.30 12.05
CA LYS A 199 14.80 -11.91 11.71
C LYS A 199 15.84 -10.91 11.18
N GLY A 200 15.58 -9.61 11.37
CA GLY A 200 16.41 -8.51 10.85
C GLY A 200 15.86 -7.92 9.55
N TRP A 201 16.68 -7.12 8.86
CA TRP A 201 16.28 -6.45 7.63
C TRP A 201 16.23 -7.40 6.42
N LYS A 202 15.20 -7.25 5.59
CA LYS A 202 15.02 -7.94 4.30
C LYS A 202 14.69 -6.93 3.22
N LYS A 203 15.12 -7.12 1.97
CA LYS A 203 14.53 -6.41 0.83
C LYS A 203 13.06 -6.82 0.69
N PHE A 204 12.20 -5.95 0.13
CA PHE A 204 10.83 -6.40 -0.18
C PHE A 204 10.78 -7.62 -1.12
N THR A 205 11.78 -7.81 -1.99
CA THR A 205 11.97 -9.02 -2.82
C THR A 205 12.19 -10.32 -2.04
N GLU A 206 12.42 -10.24 -0.72
CA GLU A 206 12.81 -11.37 0.15
C GLU A 206 11.77 -11.68 1.23
N VAL A 207 10.66 -10.92 1.24
CA VAL A 207 9.58 -11.02 2.24
C VAL A 207 8.61 -12.15 1.88
N GLN A 208 8.19 -12.92 2.88
CA GLN A 208 7.24 -14.03 2.76
C GLN A 208 6.19 -13.93 3.87
N TYR A 209 4.99 -14.49 3.66
CA TYR A 209 3.87 -14.49 4.62
C TYR A 209 4.18 -15.08 6.01
N LYS A 210 5.30 -15.80 6.14
CA LYS A 210 5.80 -16.36 7.41
C LYS A 210 6.68 -15.41 8.22
N ASP A 211 7.23 -14.36 7.60
CA ASP A 211 8.03 -13.36 8.29
C ASP A 211 7.12 -12.44 9.11
N LYS A 212 7.60 -11.94 10.25
CA LYS A 212 6.87 -10.92 11.00
C LYS A 212 7.48 -9.55 10.72
N ILE A 213 6.70 -8.64 10.15
CA ILE A 213 7.10 -7.29 9.78
C ILE A 213 7.06 -6.38 11.01
N CYS A 214 8.05 -5.49 11.14
CA CYS A 214 8.09 -4.47 12.19
C CYS A 214 7.00 -3.41 11.95
N THR A 215 6.05 -3.30 12.88
CA THR A 215 4.91 -2.39 12.83
C THR A 215 4.93 -1.39 14.00
N LEU A 216 4.19 -0.28 13.85
CA LEU A 216 4.04 0.76 14.89
C LEU A 216 2.57 1.01 15.17
N ASN A 217 2.16 0.85 16.43
CA ASN A 217 0.81 1.24 16.86
C ASN A 217 0.76 2.75 17.18
N LEU A 218 0.06 3.53 16.36
CA LEU A 218 0.01 5.00 16.50
C LEU A 218 -0.74 5.52 17.73
N LYS A 219 -1.42 4.66 18.52
CA LYS A 219 -2.13 5.08 19.74
C LYS A 219 -1.22 5.15 20.98
N ASN A 220 -0.18 4.31 21.02
CA ASN A 220 0.72 4.17 22.17
C ASN A 220 2.20 4.06 21.78
N ASP A 221 2.53 4.36 20.52
CA ASP A 221 3.88 4.27 19.93
C ASP A 221 4.54 2.88 20.02
N ASN A 222 3.82 1.81 20.43
CA ASN A 222 4.42 0.50 20.63
C ASN A 222 4.81 -0.16 19.29
N ILE A 223 6.05 -0.64 19.25
CA ILE A 223 6.61 -1.45 18.16
C ILE A 223 6.18 -2.90 18.34
N LYS A 224 5.70 -3.53 17.27
CA LYS A 224 5.36 -4.96 17.23
C LYS A 224 5.98 -5.64 16.01
N PHE A 225 5.91 -6.97 15.98
CA PHE A 225 6.30 -7.78 14.83
C PHE A 225 5.11 -8.66 14.43
N GLU A 226 4.49 -8.37 13.29
CA GLU A 226 3.21 -8.94 12.85
C GLU A 226 3.33 -9.56 11.45
N LYS A 227 2.66 -10.69 11.20
CA LYS A 227 2.64 -11.28 9.85
C LYS A 227 1.92 -10.33 8.87
N PRO A 228 2.40 -10.20 7.61
CA PRO A 228 1.66 -9.47 6.60
C PRO A 228 0.41 -10.27 6.20
N THR A 229 -0.73 -9.61 6.06
CA THR A 229 -1.97 -10.26 5.58
C THR A 229 -2.03 -10.30 4.05
N LYS A 230 -1.35 -9.36 3.39
CA LYS A 230 -1.14 -9.32 1.93
C LYS A 230 0.29 -8.89 1.64
N ILE A 231 0.89 -9.47 0.61
CA ILE A 231 2.19 -9.07 0.03
C ILE A 231 1.92 -8.73 -1.43
N TYR A 232 2.56 -7.68 -1.91
CA TYR A 232 2.28 -7.05 -3.19
C TYR A 232 3.61 -6.87 -3.96
N VAL A 233 3.77 -7.40 -5.19
CA VAL A 233 4.94 -7.12 -6.07
C VAL A 233 4.62 -7.01 -7.60
N PHE A 234 4.64 -5.81 -8.18
CA PHE A 234 4.42 -5.49 -9.62
C PHE A 234 5.49 -4.59 -10.20
N ASP A 235 5.59 -4.48 -11.53
CA ASP A 235 6.13 -3.28 -12.12
C ASP A 235 5.21 -2.05 -11.99
N TYR A 236 5.78 -0.88 -11.75
CA TYR A 236 5.14 0.43 -11.93
C TYR A 236 5.59 1.05 -13.26
N LYS A 237 4.82 1.95 -13.89
CA LYS A 237 5.29 2.79 -15.03
C LYS A 237 4.79 4.22 -14.85
N GLY A 238 5.53 5.06 -14.12
CA GLY A 238 5.10 6.43 -13.86
C GLY A 238 6.15 7.29 -13.17
N LYS A 239 5.74 8.47 -12.69
CA LYS A 239 6.58 9.33 -11.84
C LYS A 239 6.55 8.77 -10.41
N MET A 240 7.70 8.52 -9.79
CA MET A 240 7.82 8.16 -8.37
C MET A 240 8.37 9.31 -7.54
N TYR A 241 7.93 9.41 -6.29
CA TYR A 241 8.35 10.44 -5.35
C TYR A 241 9.71 10.07 -4.76
N LYS A 242 10.74 10.84 -5.09
CA LYS A 242 12.10 10.64 -4.60
C LYS A 242 12.44 11.69 -3.55
N LEU A 243 12.55 11.28 -2.29
CA LEU A 243 13.09 12.10 -1.21
C LEU A 243 14.37 11.47 -0.68
N LYS A 244 15.51 12.16 -0.82
CA LYS A 244 16.80 11.73 -0.28
C LYS A 244 17.49 12.87 0.47
N THR A 245 17.51 12.76 1.79
CA THR A 245 18.22 13.64 2.73
C THR A 245 19.34 12.86 3.42
N LYS A 246 20.02 13.47 4.40
CA LYS A 246 20.97 12.75 5.28
C LYS A 246 20.30 11.76 6.25
N ARG A 247 18.96 11.76 6.39
CA ARG A 247 18.22 10.97 7.40
C ARG A 247 16.89 10.36 6.94
N VAL A 248 16.45 10.59 5.71
CA VAL A 248 15.40 9.84 5.01
C VAL A 248 15.86 9.59 3.57
N ASP A 249 15.76 8.36 3.08
CA ASP A 249 15.88 8.00 1.65
C ASP A 249 14.62 7.19 1.33
N LEU A 250 13.85 7.68 0.37
CA LEU A 250 12.61 7.10 -0.10
C LEU A 250 12.58 7.24 -1.61
N LEU A 251 12.16 6.17 -2.25
CA LEU A 251 11.53 6.21 -3.55
C LEU A 251 10.26 5.40 -3.37
N VAL A 252 9.12 6.03 -3.63
CA VAL A 252 7.80 5.42 -3.48
C VAL A 252 6.92 5.93 -4.61
N THR A 253 5.80 5.29 -4.85
CA THR A 253 4.81 5.76 -5.83
C THR A 253 4.33 7.16 -5.40
N PRO A 254 3.68 7.95 -6.27
CA PRO A 254 2.92 9.14 -5.87
C PRO A 254 2.10 8.88 -4.60
N ASN A 255 1.65 7.65 -4.45
CA ASN A 255 0.41 7.36 -3.81
C ASN A 255 0.58 6.46 -2.58
N HIS A 256 1.82 6.06 -2.33
CA HIS A 256 2.29 5.50 -1.07
C HIS A 256 2.17 6.41 0.19
N LYS A 257 1.93 5.79 1.35
CA LYS A 257 1.78 6.41 2.68
C LYS A 257 3.08 6.59 3.48
N LEU A 258 3.38 7.82 3.90
CA LEU A 258 4.59 8.16 4.67
C LEU A 258 4.25 8.77 6.04
N LEU A 259 4.80 8.24 7.15
CA LEU A 259 4.45 8.69 8.50
C LEU A 259 5.17 10.00 8.89
N VAL A 260 4.45 11.13 8.86
CA VAL A 260 5.00 12.49 9.03
C VAL A 260 4.13 13.43 9.88
N SER A 261 4.68 14.54 10.32
CA SER A 261 3.97 15.67 10.92
C SER A 261 4.35 16.99 10.25
N GLY A 262 3.46 18.00 10.28
CA GLY A 262 3.77 19.33 9.78
C GLY A 262 4.78 20.07 10.68
N CYS A 263 5.48 21.07 10.14
CA CYS A 263 6.54 21.80 10.86
C CYS A 263 6.05 23.00 11.70
N ASP A 264 4.94 22.89 12.42
CA ASP A 264 4.68 23.85 13.51
C ASP A 264 5.59 23.51 14.71
N PHE A 265 6.51 24.42 15.02
CA PHE A 265 7.48 24.23 16.10
C PHE A 265 6.93 24.62 17.48
N ARG A 266 5.75 25.26 17.54
CA ARG A 266 5.07 25.67 18.78
C ARG A 266 4.24 24.54 19.41
N LYS A 267 4.03 23.44 18.68
CA LYS A 267 3.21 22.30 19.11
C LYS A 267 3.97 20.97 18.94
N PRO A 268 3.71 19.96 19.79
CA PRO A 268 4.33 18.64 19.67
C PRO A 268 4.01 17.97 18.32
N PRO A 269 4.90 17.13 17.78
CA PRO A 269 4.78 16.55 16.46
C PRO A 269 3.73 15.42 16.42
N ARG A 270 2.48 15.75 16.08
CA ARG A 270 1.44 14.73 15.82
C ARG A 270 1.67 14.08 14.45
N PHE A 271 2.05 12.80 14.42
CA PHE A 271 2.36 12.06 13.19
C PHE A 271 1.11 11.46 12.52
N VAL A 272 1.16 11.31 11.19
CA VAL A 272 0.10 10.76 10.32
C VAL A 272 0.68 10.16 9.02
N LEU A 273 0.01 9.17 8.44
CA LEU A 273 0.31 8.58 7.13
C LEU A 273 -0.09 9.52 5.98
N LYS A 274 0.78 10.49 5.69
CA LYS A 274 0.62 11.48 4.61
C LYS A 274 1.32 11.02 3.36
N GLU A 275 0.67 11.12 2.20
CA GLU A 275 1.14 10.41 1.01
C GLU A 275 2.01 11.24 0.08
N ALA A 276 2.71 10.57 -0.85
CA ALA A 276 4.04 10.96 -1.28
C ALA A 276 4.10 12.05 -2.37
N GLU A 277 3.25 12.00 -3.40
CA GLU A 277 2.98 13.14 -4.28
C GLU A 277 2.32 14.27 -3.54
N PHE A 278 1.88 14.03 -2.31
CA PHE A 278 1.47 15.04 -1.35
C PHE A 278 2.51 15.28 -0.25
N LEU A 279 3.80 15.16 -0.58
CA LEU A 279 4.90 15.62 0.27
C LEU A 279 5.96 16.49 -0.44
N ILE A 280 6.04 16.48 -1.78
CA ILE A 280 6.91 17.37 -2.58
C ILE A 280 6.80 18.84 -2.14
N ASN A 281 7.93 19.54 -2.04
CA ASN A 281 8.01 20.98 -1.80
C ASN A 281 7.26 21.51 -0.56
N LYS A 282 6.98 20.67 0.45
CA LYS A 282 6.34 21.09 1.72
C LYS A 282 7.17 20.76 2.96
N SER A 283 7.06 21.61 3.98
CA SER A 283 7.69 21.43 5.29
C SER A 283 7.09 20.24 6.05
N LYS A 284 7.92 19.25 6.36
CA LYS A 284 7.52 17.95 6.94
C LYS A 284 8.54 17.41 7.93
N ARG A 285 8.08 16.73 8.97
CA ARG A 285 8.89 16.02 9.98
C ARG A 285 8.57 14.53 9.90
N PHE A 286 9.56 13.65 9.80
CA PHE A 286 9.37 12.19 9.80
C PHE A 286 9.54 11.60 11.21
N LYS A 287 8.74 10.59 11.57
CA LYS A 287 8.96 9.76 12.76
C LYS A 287 9.97 8.66 12.42
N LYS A 288 10.83 8.30 13.37
CA LYS A 288 11.90 7.30 13.15
C LYS A 288 12.12 6.34 14.34
N ASP A 289 11.33 6.48 15.39
CA ASP A 289 11.36 5.79 16.68
C ASP A 289 10.00 5.15 17.02
N GLY A 290 9.95 4.48 18.17
CA GLY A 290 8.75 3.95 18.84
C GLY A 290 9.14 3.46 20.24
N LEU A 291 8.18 2.91 20.97
CA LEU A 291 8.39 2.23 22.26
C LEU A 291 8.55 0.73 22.03
N TRP A 292 9.53 0.10 22.70
CA TRP A 292 9.76 -1.34 22.62
C TRP A 292 9.48 -2.00 23.96
N VAL A 293 8.55 -2.96 23.97
CA VAL A 293 8.24 -3.80 25.12
C VAL A 293 8.87 -5.18 24.87
N GLY A 294 10.09 -5.37 25.37
CA GLY A 294 10.84 -6.62 25.26
C GLY A 294 10.87 -7.42 26.56
N THR A 295 11.48 -8.60 26.51
CA THR A 295 11.55 -9.53 27.65
C THR A 295 12.53 -9.04 28.72
N ASN A 296 12.06 -8.90 29.96
CA ASN A 296 12.95 -8.74 31.11
C ASN A 296 13.36 -10.12 31.65
N LEU A 297 14.64 -10.29 32.02
CA LEU A 297 15.22 -11.54 32.54
C LEU A 297 16.11 -11.20 33.73
N GLY A 298 16.06 -11.96 34.83
CA GLY A 298 17.01 -11.76 35.94
C GLY A 298 18.42 -12.33 35.66
N HIS A 299 18.49 -13.38 34.83
CA HIS A 299 19.72 -14.15 34.59
C HIS A 299 19.88 -14.51 33.12
N PHE A 300 21.13 -14.60 32.68
CA PHE A 300 21.54 -15.30 31.47
C PHE A 300 21.96 -16.73 31.82
N ILE A 301 21.63 -17.70 30.96
CA ILE A 301 22.08 -19.08 31.08
C ILE A 301 23.20 -19.30 30.05
N LEU A 302 24.42 -19.51 30.54
CA LEU A 302 25.53 -20.03 29.73
C LEU A 302 25.28 -21.54 29.53
N PRO A 303 25.05 -22.04 28.30
CA PRO A 303 24.68 -23.45 28.08
C PRO A 303 25.75 -24.44 28.53
N ASP A 304 25.36 -25.69 28.77
CA ASP A 304 26.27 -26.79 29.04
C ASP A 304 27.25 -27.03 27.86
N VAL A 305 28.31 -27.79 28.12
CA VAL A 305 29.22 -28.22 27.05
C VAL A 305 29.92 -29.54 27.36
N LYS A 306 30.08 -30.40 26.35
CA LYS A 306 30.95 -31.59 26.43
C LYS A 306 32.41 -31.19 26.22
N VAL A 307 33.22 -31.34 27.28
CA VAL A 307 34.66 -31.06 27.32
C VAL A 307 35.41 -32.38 27.27
N LYS A 308 36.38 -32.52 26.35
CA LYS A 308 37.27 -33.70 26.34
C LYS A 308 38.04 -33.79 27.67
N HIS A 309 38.25 -34.99 28.20
CA HIS A 309 39.10 -35.16 29.39
C HIS A 309 40.52 -34.66 29.11
N GLY A 310 41.04 -33.82 30.01
CA GLY A 310 42.39 -33.22 29.91
C GLY A 310 43.50 -34.05 30.52
N SER A 311 43.24 -35.32 30.84
CA SER A 311 44.17 -36.25 31.49
C SER A 311 44.67 -37.29 30.50
N ARG A 312 45.91 -37.75 30.67
CA ARG A 312 46.44 -38.91 29.93
C ARG A 312 45.77 -40.24 30.33
N PHE A 313 45.09 -40.27 31.47
CA PHE A 313 44.49 -41.47 32.06
C PHE A 313 42.99 -41.65 31.79
N TYR A 314 42.32 -40.66 31.18
CA TYR A 314 40.88 -40.70 30.92
C TYR A 314 40.57 -40.35 29.46
N SER A 315 39.97 -41.30 28.74
CA SER A 315 39.41 -41.10 27.40
C SER A 315 37.97 -40.56 27.48
N GLY A 316 37.45 -40.02 26.36
CA GLY A 316 36.08 -39.52 26.28
C GLY A 316 35.88 -38.05 26.68
N TYR A 317 34.65 -37.72 27.08
CA TYR A 317 34.17 -36.37 27.36
C TYR A 317 33.39 -36.31 28.68
N ARG A 318 33.62 -35.25 29.47
CA ARG A 318 32.74 -34.86 30.58
C ARG A 318 31.80 -33.76 30.13
N THR A 319 30.57 -33.75 30.64
CA THR A 319 29.73 -32.54 30.58
C THR A 319 30.27 -31.52 31.59
N LYS A 320 30.17 -30.23 31.25
CA LYS A 320 30.21 -29.13 32.19
C LYS A 320 28.83 -28.47 32.12
N GLU A 321 28.06 -28.57 33.19
CA GLU A 321 26.66 -28.14 33.27
C GLU A 321 26.45 -26.66 32.95
N ASP A 322 25.18 -26.30 32.72
CA ASP A 322 24.76 -24.92 32.47
C ASP A 322 25.12 -23.99 33.65
N ARG A 323 25.19 -22.70 33.38
CA ARG A 323 25.56 -21.71 34.40
C ARG A 323 24.74 -20.44 34.31
N LYS A 324 23.93 -20.21 35.34
CA LYS A 324 23.19 -18.97 35.57
C LYS A 324 24.17 -17.86 35.96
N LEU A 325 24.17 -16.77 35.20
CA LEU A 325 24.93 -15.54 35.43
C LEU A 325 23.94 -14.37 35.57
N PRO A 326 24.13 -13.41 36.49
CA PRO A 326 23.25 -12.23 36.58
C PRO A 326 23.23 -11.44 35.27
N ILE A 327 22.05 -10.98 34.85
CA ILE A 327 21.84 -10.45 33.49
C ILE A 327 22.68 -9.20 33.20
N GLU A 328 22.78 -8.25 34.14
CA GLU A 328 23.45 -6.98 33.84
C GLU A 328 24.96 -7.14 33.70
N PRO A 329 25.71 -7.78 34.64
CA PRO A 329 27.13 -8.08 34.43
C PRO A 329 27.34 -8.83 33.11
N TRP A 330 26.46 -9.78 32.76
CA TRP A 330 26.52 -10.49 31.49
C TRP A 330 26.39 -9.55 30.28
N LEU A 331 25.40 -8.66 30.24
CA LEU A 331 25.23 -7.71 29.13
C LEU A 331 26.32 -6.64 29.07
N ARG A 332 26.87 -6.23 30.23
CA ARG A 332 28.05 -5.34 30.33
C ARG A 332 29.29 -6.01 29.72
N PHE A 333 29.51 -7.30 30.02
CA PHE A 333 30.55 -8.10 29.37
C PHE A 333 30.27 -8.32 27.88
N PHE A 334 29.06 -8.71 27.51
CA PHE A 334 28.72 -9.07 26.12
C PHE A 334 28.75 -7.86 25.19
N GLY A 335 28.39 -6.66 25.66
CA GLY A 335 28.59 -5.40 24.94
C GLY A 335 30.06 -5.15 24.62
N PHE A 336 30.93 -5.23 25.64
CA PHE A 336 32.39 -5.17 25.45
C PHE A 336 32.91 -6.30 24.54
N TRP A 337 32.38 -7.51 24.64
CA TRP A 337 32.79 -8.64 23.81
C TRP A 337 32.39 -8.46 22.35
N ILE A 338 31.20 -7.92 22.07
CA ILE A 338 30.78 -7.58 20.69
C ILE A 338 31.67 -6.47 20.11
N ALA A 339 32.07 -5.47 20.90
CA ALA A 339 33.00 -4.43 20.46
C ALA A 339 34.43 -4.98 20.22
N GLU A 340 35.08 -5.44 21.29
CA GLU A 340 36.54 -5.62 21.38
C GLU A 340 36.97 -7.09 21.54
N GLY A 341 35.99 -8.00 21.63
CA GLY A 341 36.23 -9.41 21.92
C GLY A 341 36.54 -10.25 20.70
N TRP A 342 37.33 -11.30 20.89
CA TRP A 342 37.47 -12.40 19.94
C TRP A 342 37.70 -13.73 20.65
N THR A 343 37.59 -14.83 19.92
CA THR A 343 38.05 -16.14 20.38
C THR A 343 39.25 -16.59 19.56
N SER A 344 40.16 -17.39 20.14
CA SER A 344 41.26 -17.99 19.40
C SER A 344 41.51 -19.43 19.83
N LYS A 345 41.96 -20.26 18.88
CA LYS A 345 42.39 -21.64 19.12
C LYS A 345 43.87 -21.79 18.73
N GLY A 346 44.68 -22.36 19.61
CA GLY A 346 46.08 -22.66 19.34
C GLY A 346 46.27 -24.02 18.66
N LYS A 347 47.45 -24.24 18.06
CA LYS A 347 47.80 -25.50 17.38
C LYS A 347 47.67 -26.72 18.31
N ASN A 348 48.02 -26.54 19.59
CA ASN A 348 48.04 -27.61 20.59
C ASN A 348 46.66 -27.87 21.24
N GLY A 349 45.57 -27.33 20.69
CA GLY A 349 44.22 -27.45 21.26
C GLY A 349 43.83 -26.37 22.27
N ASP A 350 44.77 -25.50 22.67
CA ASP A 350 44.52 -24.27 23.45
C ASP A 350 43.28 -23.52 22.95
N TYR A 351 42.48 -22.98 23.86
CA TYR A 351 41.33 -22.13 23.57
C TYR A 351 41.39 -20.87 24.44
N ASN A 352 41.01 -19.73 23.89
CA ASN A 352 41.08 -18.44 24.58
C ASN A 352 39.87 -17.58 24.21
N VAL A 353 39.28 -16.92 25.20
CA VAL A 353 38.43 -15.75 25.04
C VAL A 353 39.30 -14.53 25.33
N CYS A 354 39.36 -13.59 24.40
CA CYS A 354 40.23 -12.42 24.47
C CYS A 354 39.44 -11.11 24.37
N LEU A 355 39.96 -10.08 25.03
CA LEU A 355 39.49 -8.69 24.98
C LEU A 355 40.72 -7.76 24.94
N SER A 356 40.64 -6.64 24.23
CA SER A 356 41.74 -5.68 24.11
C SER A 356 41.18 -4.27 23.94
N ASN A 357 41.71 -3.27 24.64
CA ASN A 357 41.39 -1.86 24.42
C ASN A 357 42.59 -1.01 24.90
N LYS A 358 42.88 0.11 24.23
CA LYS A 358 44.04 0.97 24.55
C LYS A 358 43.86 1.82 25.82
N ASP A 359 42.62 2.00 26.28
CA ASP A 359 42.29 2.74 27.51
C ASP A 359 42.39 1.82 28.73
N ASN A 360 43.30 2.16 29.65
CA ASN A 360 43.55 1.40 30.87
C ASN A 360 42.32 1.32 31.80
N SER A 361 41.42 2.31 31.77
CA SER A 361 40.17 2.30 32.56
C SER A 361 39.16 1.31 31.99
N ILE A 362 39.02 1.25 30.66
CA ILE A 362 38.11 0.33 29.97
C ILE A 362 38.58 -1.12 30.15
N ILE A 363 39.86 -1.41 29.93
CA ILE A 363 40.37 -2.78 30.09
C ILE A 363 40.37 -3.23 31.56
N SER A 364 40.62 -2.35 32.52
CA SER A 364 40.46 -2.67 33.95
C SER A 364 39.01 -3.00 34.29
N LYS A 365 38.04 -2.31 33.68
CA LYS A 365 36.62 -2.62 33.85
C LYS A 365 36.21 -3.94 33.18
N MET A 366 36.75 -4.25 32.00
CA MET A 366 36.57 -5.56 31.35
C MET A 366 37.09 -6.69 32.24
N LYS A 367 38.27 -6.51 32.87
CA LYS A 367 38.87 -7.46 33.80
C LYS A 367 37.96 -7.71 35.01
N TYR A 368 37.51 -6.65 35.68
CA TYR A 368 36.63 -6.75 36.85
C TYR A 368 35.31 -7.51 36.55
N ILE A 369 34.68 -7.28 35.40
CA ILE A 369 33.42 -7.98 35.04
C ILE A 369 33.68 -9.47 34.76
N LEU A 370 34.84 -9.83 34.19
CA LEU A 370 35.20 -11.24 34.00
C LEU A 370 35.53 -11.94 35.33
N GLU A 371 36.20 -11.23 36.25
CA GLU A 371 36.53 -11.75 37.59
C GLU A 371 35.30 -11.90 38.48
N SER A 372 34.27 -11.06 38.34
CA SER A 372 33.00 -11.23 39.08
C SER A 372 32.16 -12.43 38.59
N PHE A 373 32.47 -13.01 37.42
CA PHE A 373 32.01 -14.35 37.05
C PHE A 373 32.90 -15.48 37.60
N GLY A 374 33.93 -15.19 38.39
CA GLY A 374 34.89 -16.19 38.88
C GLY A 374 35.82 -16.77 37.80
N TYR A 375 35.99 -16.08 36.66
CA TYR A 375 37.01 -16.49 35.68
C TYR A 375 38.38 -15.96 36.10
N GLN A 376 39.42 -16.80 35.99
CA GLN A 376 40.80 -16.33 36.08
C GLN A 376 41.15 -15.53 34.81
N VAL A 377 41.51 -14.25 34.98
CA VAL A 377 41.81 -13.33 33.88
C VAL A 377 43.31 -13.02 33.82
N TYR A 378 43.98 -13.53 32.79
CA TYR A 378 45.36 -13.16 32.50
C TYR A 378 45.42 -11.85 31.71
N TRP A 379 46.16 -10.85 32.20
CA TRP A 379 46.36 -9.56 31.53
C TRP A 379 47.78 -9.42 30.99
N ASN A 380 47.95 -9.51 29.67
CA ASN A 380 49.20 -9.13 29.01
C ASN A 380 49.26 -7.61 28.86
N ARG A 381 50.02 -6.94 29.73
CA ARG A 381 50.24 -5.48 29.65
C ARG A 381 51.02 -5.05 28.40
N LYS A 382 51.88 -5.90 27.81
CA LYS A 382 52.65 -5.55 26.59
C LYS A 382 51.79 -5.49 25.34
N THR A 383 50.76 -6.34 25.23
CA THR A 383 49.80 -6.33 24.11
C THR A 383 48.46 -5.67 24.47
N ILE A 384 48.33 -5.16 25.70
CA ILE A 384 47.11 -4.59 26.28
C ILE A 384 45.89 -5.52 26.10
N THR A 385 46.08 -6.82 26.41
CA THR A 385 45.11 -7.88 26.12
C THR A 385 44.74 -8.67 27.39
N LEU A 386 43.44 -8.83 27.65
CA LEU A 386 42.90 -9.79 28.60
C LEU A 386 42.67 -11.14 27.93
N ARG A 387 42.83 -12.22 28.70
CA ARG A 387 42.67 -13.60 28.26
C ARG A 387 42.02 -14.45 29.35
N VAL A 388 40.95 -15.16 28.98
CA VAL A 388 40.29 -16.18 29.80
C VAL A 388 40.38 -17.53 29.08
N ARG A 389 40.68 -18.59 29.84
CA ARG A 389 40.81 -19.98 29.36
C ARG A 389 39.69 -20.87 29.91
N ASP A 390 38.43 -20.51 29.66
CA ASP A 390 37.27 -21.38 29.93
C ASP A 390 36.66 -21.90 28.61
N TYR A 391 36.42 -23.21 28.53
CA TYR A 391 35.97 -23.87 27.30
C TYR A 391 34.49 -23.62 26.99
N GLN A 392 33.66 -23.44 28.01
CA GLN A 392 32.22 -23.20 27.88
C GLN A 392 31.97 -21.77 27.39
N LEU A 393 32.63 -20.79 28.00
CA LEU A 393 32.64 -19.41 27.54
C LEU A 393 33.23 -19.29 26.13
N TYR A 394 34.33 -20.00 25.84
CA TYR A 394 34.90 -20.08 24.48
C TYR A 394 33.90 -20.68 23.47
N SER A 395 33.30 -21.83 23.78
CA SER A 395 32.38 -22.54 22.89
C SER A 395 31.16 -21.69 22.57
N TYR A 396 30.54 -21.10 23.60
CA TYR A 396 29.40 -20.21 23.45
C TYR A 396 29.77 -18.95 22.63
N LEU A 397 30.87 -18.26 22.93
CA LEU A 397 31.22 -17.01 22.24
C LEU A 397 31.74 -17.22 20.81
N LYS A 398 32.32 -18.38 20.50
CA LYS A 398 32.82 -18.73 19.16
C LYS A 398 31.72 -18.66 18.09
N GLN A 399 30.46 -18.95 18.45
CA GLN A 399 29.36 -18.97 17.48
C GLN A 399 29.01 -17.60 16.88
N PHE A 400 29.38 -16.50 17.56
CA PHE A 400 29.09 -15.14 17.09
C PHE A 400 30.17 -14.57 16.17
N GLY A 401 31.07 -15.40 15.66
CA GLY A 401 31.97 -15.06 14.56
C GLY A 401 33.21 -14.24 14.91
N GLY A 402 33.95 -13.89 13.86
CA GLY A 402 35.05 -12.92 13.88
C GLY A 402 34.58 -11.49 13.66
N SER A 403 35.50 -10.58 13.32
CA SER A 403 35.18 -9.16 13.14
C SER A 403 34.37 -8.84 11.89
N ALA A 404 34.45 -9.67 10.84
CA ALA A 404 33.76 -9.48 9.55
C ALA A 404 32.36 -10.09 9.49
N ASP A 405 32.07 -11.02 10.40
CA ASP A 405 30.89 -11.88 10.43
C ASP A 405 30.08 -11.74 11.74
N LYS A 406 30.58 -10.92 12.68
CA LYS A 406 29.98 -10.66 14.00
C LYS A 406 28.51 -10.25 13.96
N PHE A 407 27.74 -10.66 14.96
CA PHE A 407 26.32 -10.37 15.07
C PHE A 407 25.79 -10.36 16.51
N ILE A 408 24.59 -9.83 16.70
CA ILE A 408 23.88 -9.84 17.99
C ILE A 408 22.77 -10.92 17.95
N PRO A 409 22.77 -11.89 18.89
CA PRO A 409 21.74 -12.94 18.97
C PRO A 409 20.32 -12.36 19.15
N LEU A 410 19.31 -13.05 18.61
CA LEU A 410 17.90 -12.64 18.67
C LEU A 410 17.39 -12.58 20.11
N GLU A 411 17.93 -13.45 20.96
CA GLU A 411 17.74 -13.56 22.40
C GLU A 411 18.08 -12.22 23.07
N VAL A 412 19.25 -11.64 22.74
CA VAL A 412 19.66 -10.32 23.23
C VAL A 412 18.83 -9.22 22.57
N LYS A 413 18.57 -9.28 21.27
CA LYS A 413 17.74 -8.28 20.57
C LYS A 413 16.27 -8.27 21.02
N SER A 414 15.79 -9.30 21.71
CA SER A 414 14.41 -9.40 22.22
C SER A 414 14.24 -8.90 23.65
N LEU A 415 15.33 -8.53 24.34
CA LEU A 415 15.28 -8.04 25.72
C LEU A 415 14.54 -6.70 25.86
N SER A 416 14.16 -6.36 27.08
CA SER A 416 13.56 -5.06 27.42
C SER A 416 14.50 -3.89 27.09
N LYS A 417 13.94 -2.68 26.97
CA LYS A 417 14.70 -1.49 26.61
C LYS A 417 15.85 -1.24 27.60
N GLU A 418 15.62 -1.47 28.89
CA GLU A 418 16.54 -1.21 30.00
C GLU A 418 17.78 -2.13 29.90
N LEU A 419 17.55 -3.41 29.65
CA LEU A 419 18.61 -4.40 29.42
C LEU A 419 19.38 -4.10 28.11
N LEU A 420 18.68 -3.67 27.07
CA LEU A 420 19.30 -3.22 25.81
C LEU A 420 20.15 -1.95 26.00
N GLU A 421 19.76 -1.02 26.89
CA GLU A 421 20.55 0.18 27.21
C GLU A 421 21.89 -0.22 27.85
N ILE A 422 21.89 -1.21 28.74
CA ILE A 422 23.12 -1.73 29.37
C ILE A 422 24.05 -2.38 28.33
N PHE A 423 23.53 -3.26 27.47
CA PHE A 423 24.32 -3.86 26.39
C PHE A 423 24.92 -2.78 25.46
N PHE A 424 24.07 -1.85 25.01
CA PHE A 424 24.46 -0.82 24.06
C PHE A 424 25.47 0.17 24.65
N GLU A 425 25.32 0.58 25.90
CA GLU A 425 26.25 1.49 26.57
C GLU A 425 27.66 0.89 26.66
N TYR A 426 27.77 -0.43 26.89
CA TYR A 426 29.06 -1.11 27.01
C TYR A 426 29.68 -1.47 25.65
N TYR A 427 28.88 -1.79 24.63
CA TYR A 427 29.36 -1.83 23.24
C TYR A 427 29.96 -0.47 22.82
N ILE A 428 29.25 0.62 23.12
CA ILE A 428 29.68 2.00 22.85
C ILE A 428 30.91 2.42 23.68
N LYS A 429 31.17 1.81 24.83
CA LYS A 429 32.41 2.07 25.59
C LYS A 429 33.64 1.42 24.96
N GLY A 430 33.49 0.34 24.18
CA GLY A 430 34.58 -0.24 23.39
C GLY A 430 34.79 0.47 22.06
N ASP A 431 33.82 0.31 21.14
CA ASP A 431 33.93 0.68 19.71
C ASP A 431 33.14 1.97 19.35
N GLY A 432 32.61 2.68 20.35
CA GLY A 432 31.79 3.87 20.17
C GLY A 432 32.57 5.19 20.17
N HIS A 433 32.56 5.89 19.04
CA HIS A 433 33.09 7.24 18.89
C HIS A 433 32.02 8.31 19.19
N LYS A 434 32.26 9.12 20.23
CA LYS A 434 31.46 10.31 20.60
C LYS A 434 31.96 11.55 19.84
N TYR A 435 31.07 12.42 19.38
CA TYR A 435 31.47 13.56 18.53
C TYR A 435 30.55 14.80 18.63
N GLY A 436 31.04 15.90 18.06
CA GLY A 436 30.37 17.22 18.03
C GLY A 436 30.65 18.05 19.29
N ARG A 437 30.52 19.38 19.18
CA ARG A 437 30.91 20.35 20.24
C ARG A 437 30.32 20.07 21.62
N ASN A 438 29.16 19.42 21.69
CA ASN A 438 28.44 19.13 22.94
C ASN A 438 28.58 17.65 23.38
N GLY A 439 29.44 16.84 22.74
CA GLY A 439 29.64 15.41 23.05
C GLY A 439 28.44 14.48 22.79
N LYS A 440 27.32 14.99 22.28
CA LYS A 440 26.03 14.28 22.13
C LYS A 440 25.87 13.50 20.81
N GLY A 441 26.79 13.63 19.86
CA GLY A 441 26.83 12.80 18.64
C GLY A 441 27.45 11.45 18.93
N LEU A 442 26.93 10.38 18.32
CA LEU A 442 27.36 9.01 18.61
C LEU A 442 27.42 8.15 17.35
N SER A 443 28.48 7.36 17.21
CA SER A 443 28.70 6.44 16.09
C SER A 443 29.60 5.28 16.46
N ALA A 444 29.50 4.15 15.75
CA ALA A 444 30.44 3.02 15.84
C ALA A 444 30.86 2.57 14.43
N THR A 445 32.00 1.88 14.29
CA THR A 445 32.56 1.48 12.98
C THR A 445 32.79 -0.02 12.90
N THR A 446 32.04 -0.72 12.05
CA THR A 446 32.18 -2.18 11.87
C THR A 446 32.43 -2.57 10.42
N ILE A 447 33.12 -3.68 10.21
CA ILE A 447 33.23 -4.36 8.90
C ILE A 447 32.17 -5.48 8.74
N SER A 448 31.44 -5.84 9.80
CA SER A 448 30.34 -6.80 9.69
C SER A 448 29.04 -6.12 9.24
N LEU A 449 28.50 -6.61 8.13
CA LEU A 449 27.18 -6.20 7.61
C LEU A 449 26.05 -6.57 8.56
N ARG A 450 26.19 -7.69 9.30
CA ARG A 450 25.15 -8.18 10.22
C ARG A 450 25.14 -7.37 11.52
N LEU A 451 26.30 -7.13 12.14
CA LEU A 451 26.40 -6.25 13.31
C LEU A 451 25.94 -4.82 12.99
N ARG A 452 26.28 -4.27 11.81
CA ARG A 452 25.79 -2.97 11.33
C ARG A 452 24.25 -2.88 11.35
N ASP A 453 23.58 -3.96 10.96
CA ASP A 453 22.12 -4.02 10.82
C ASP A 453 21.43 -4.35 12.15
N ASP A 454 22.02 -5.24 12.95
CA ASP A 454 21.60 -5.51 14.32
C ASP A 454 21.67 -4.24 15.19
N LEU A 455 22.74 -3.45 15.07
CA LEU A 455 22.88 -2.15 15.74
C LEU A 455 21.82 -1.13 15.30
N GLN A 456 21.33 -1.22 14.06
CA GLN A 456 20.23 -0.37 13.58
C GLN A 456 18.87 -0.80 14.14
N GLU A 457 18.65 -2.11 14.32
CA GLU A 457 17.47 -2.65 15.01
C GLU A 457 17.48 -2.31 16.52
N ILE A 458 18.61 -2.53 17.20
CA ILE A 458 18.81 -2.13 18.61
C ILE A 458 18.55 -0.63 18.78
N ALA A 459 19.06 0.22 17.88
CA ALA A 459 18.80 1.66 17.95
C ALA A 459 17.31 2.01 17.91
N LEU A 460 16.50 1.33 17.08
CA LEU A 460 15.04 1.51 17.08
C LEU A 460 14.42 1.11 18.42
N LYS A 461 14.78 -0.08 18.93
CA LYS A 461 14.26 -0.62 20.20
C LYS A 461 14.64 0.23 21.42
N LEU A 462 15.74 0.97 21.34
CA LEU A 462 16.16 1.95 22.33
C LEU A 462 15.44 3.30 22.26
N GLY A 463 14.43 3.47 21.39
CA GLY A 463 13.79 4.77 21.15
C GLY A 463 14.72 5.77 20.47
N MET A 464 15.72 5.30 19.72
CA MET A 464 16.59 6.11 18.87
C MET A 464 16.32 5.81 17.39
N SER A 465 17.12 6.41 16.51
CA SER A 465 17.15 6.06 15.09
C SER A 465 18.57 6.06 14.57
N ALA A 466 18.97 4.97 13.92
CA ALA A 466 20.29 4.85 13.32
C ALA A 466 20.23 4.89 11.79
N TYR A 467 21.29 5.41 11.17
CA TYR A 467 21.56 5.24 9.75
C TYR A 467 23.05 4.96 9.56
N TYR A 468 23.41 4.24 8.50
CA TYR A 468 24.82 3.95 8.21
C TYR A 468 25.28 4.52 6.87
N ARG A 469 26.61 4.59 6.71
CA ARG A 469 27.26 4.80 5.41
C ARG A 469 28.58 4.03 5.35
N LEU A 470 29.02 3.74 4.13
CA LEU A 470 30.37 3.28 3.84
C LEU A 470 31.40 4.33 4.32
N HIS A 471 32.46 3.88 4.99
CA HIS A 471 33.54 4.70 5.54
C HIS A 471 34.82 4.50 4.72
N LYS A 472 35.38 3.28 4.70
CA LYS A 472 36.52 2.91 3.84
C LYS A 472 36.15 1.70 3.01
N LYS A 473 36.45 1.73 1.71
CA LYS A 473 36.37 0.54 0.85
C LYS A 473 37.50 -0.45 1.18
N LYS A 474 37.29 -1.72 0.89
CA LYS A 474 38.36 -2.71 0.73
C LYS A 474 39.45 -2.15 -0.19
N GLY A 475 40.72 -2.37 0.17
CA GLY A 475 41.87 -1.80 -0.52
C GLY A 475 42.23 -0.35 -0.14
N THR A 476 41.42 0.36 0.65
CA THR A 476 41.78 1.72 1.12
C THR A 476 43.04 1.67 1.98
N ALA A 477 44.06 2.44 1.59
CA ALA A 477 45.31 2.58 2.35
C ALA A 477 45.07 3.31 3.69
N PHE A 478 45.70 2.84 4.77
CA PHE A 478 45.74 3.52 6.06
C PHE A 478 47.07 3.30 6.79
N LYS A 479 47.42 4.23 7.68
CA LYS A 479 48.57 4.13 8.59
C LYS A 479 48.09 3.65 9.96
N ASN A 480 48.89 2.84 10.66
CA ASN A 480 48.55 2.36 12.00
C ASN A 480 48.72 3.48 13.04
N PRO A 481 47.69 3.85 13.83
CA PRO A 481 47.82 4.83 14.92
C PRO A 481 48.63 4.25 16.09
N GLY A 482 49.95 4.39 16.02
CA GLY A 482 50.90 3.93 17.05
C GLY A 482 52.19 3.26 16.56
N SER A 483 52.50 3.27 15.26
CA SER A 483 53.81 2.80 14.76
C SER A 483 54.62 3.92 14.11
N ASN A 484 55.83 4.18 14.61
CA ASN A 484 56.75 5.18 14.03
C ASN A 484 57.23 4.83 12.60
N TYR A 485 57.00 3.58 12.15
CA TYR A 485 57.32 3.14 10.80
C TYR A 485 56.25 3.54 9.78
N LYS A 486 56.70 3.97 8.59
CA LYS A 486 55.87 4.37 7.42
C LYS A 486 55.05 3.22 6.80
N LYS A 487 54.80 2.11 7.49
CA LYS A 487 54.13 0.91 6.95
C LYS A 487 52.66 1.19 6.69
N ILE A 488 52.28 1.14 5.41
CA ILE A 488 50.90 1.30 4.94
C ILE A 488 50.20 -0.06 5.00
N TYR A 489 48.97 -0.06 5.51
CA TYR A 489 48.08 -1.21 5.56
C TYR A 489 46.90 -0.99 4.61
N LEU A 490 46.38 -2.06 4.00
CA LEU A 490 45.19 -2.01 3.16
C LEU A 490 43.98 -2.51 3.94
N GLN A 491 42.85 -1.80 3.82
CA GLN A 491 41.58 -2.18 4.41
C GLN A 491 41.12 -3.55 3.86
N SER A 492 40.92 -4.55 4.72
CA SER A 492 40.62 -5.94 4.30
C SER A 492 39.19 -6.15 3.78
N ALA A 493 38.23 -5.39 4.31
CA ALA A 493 36.81 -5.42 3.93
C ALA A 493 36.18 -4.02 4.11
N ASP A 494 35.11 -3.73 3.37
CA ASP A 494 34.37 -2.47 3.45
C ASP A 494 33.92 -2.17 4.89
N SER A 495 34.33 -1.04 5.45
CA SER A 495 33.93 -0.59 6.78
C SER A 495 32.76 0.38 6.73
N TRP A 496 31.85 0.26 7.68
CA TRP A 496 30.59 0.98 7.77
C TRP A 496 30.54 1.75 9.09
N VAL A 497 30.22 3.04 9.03
CA VAL A 497 29.92 3.82 10.24
C VAL A 497 28.41 3.86 10.43
N VAL A 498 27.94 3.36 11.57
CA VAL A 498 26.57 3.51 12.05
C VAL A 498 26.50 4.79 12.88
N TYR A 499 25.57 5.69 12.58
CA TYR A 499 25.31 6.93 13.32
C TYR A 499 24.04 6.80 14.13
N PHE A 500 24.15 6.89 15.45
CA PHE A 500 23.04 6.77 16.40
C PHE A 500 22.50 8.15 16.76
N ILE A 501 21.24 8.42 16.41
CA ILE A 501 20.64 9.74 16.59
C ILE A 501 19.51 9.67 17.61
N ARG A 502 19.69 10.37 18.74
CA ARG A 502 18.72 10.47 19.84
C ARG A 502 17.52 11.40 19.56
N LYS A 503 17.62 12.27 18.54
CA LYS A 503 16.53 13.17 18.11
C LYS A 503 15.88 12.61 16.84
N ASN A 504 14.84 11.80 17.00
CA ASN A 504 14.29 10.97 15.92
C ASN A 504 13.38 11.72 14.95
N ILE A 505 12.89 12.88 15.36
CA ILE A 505 12.18 13.83 14.51
C ILE A 505 13.15 14.36 13.44
N HIS A 506 13.02 13.91 12.19
CA HIS A 506 13.79 14.48 11.08
C HIS A 506 12.94 15.47 10.26
N THR A 507 13.28 16.76 10.38
CA THR A 507 12.67 17.84 9.62
C THR A 507 13.28 17.96 8.22
N VAL A 508 12.42 18.09 7.21
CA VAL A 508 12.71 18.57 5.86
C VAL A 508 12.00 19.90 5.67
N LEU A 509 12.72 20.93 5.24
CA LEU A 509 12.20 22.27 4.99
C LEU A 509 12.56 22.66 3.55
N PRO A 510 11.58 22.95 2.67
CA PRO A 510 11.85 23.69 1.44
C PRO A 510 12.27 25.13 1.79
N SER A 511 13.17 25.71 1.02
CA SER A 511 13.54 27.12 1.10
C SER A 511 13.93 27.63 -0.27
N THR A 512 13.46 28.83 -0.62
CA THR A 512 13.86 29.61 -1.79
C THR A 512 15.06 30.53 -1.50
N ILE A 513 15.48 30.64 -0.23
CA ILE A 513 16.49 31.60 0.25
C ILE A 513 17.84 30.91 0.54
N LYS A 514 17.84 29.59 0.76
CA LYS A 514 19.03 28.86 1.21
C LYS A 514 19.07 27.46 0.63
N GLU A 515 20.09 27.16 -0.19
CA GLU A 515 20.33 25.81 -0.70
C GLU A 515 20.46 24.80 0.45
N PHE A 516 19.58 23.79 0.45
CA PHE A 516 19.72 22.64 1.31
C PHE A 516 20.23 21.44 0.51
N LYS A 517 21.29 20.78 0.99
CA LYS A 517 21.87 19.59 0.37
C LYS A 517 21.01 18.33 0.63
N TYR A 518 19.82 18.30 0.02
CA TYR A 518 18.95 17.13 -0.14
C TYR A 518 18.32 17.11 -1.54
N ILE A 519 17.80 15.95 -1.95
CA ILE A 519 17.06 15.79 -3.20
C ILE A 519 15.59 15.54 -2.85
N GLU A 520 14.69 16.33 -3.42
CA GLU A 520 13.25 16.08 -3.39
C GLU A 520 12.69 16.37 -4.77
N LYS A 521 12.28 15.34 -5.53
CA LYS A 521 11.70 15.53 -6.85
C LYS A 521 10.90 14.32 -7.33
N TRP A 522 10.10 14.54 -8.37
CA TRP A 522 9.66 13.49 -9.27
C TRP A 522 10.85 12.86 -9.99
N VAL A 523 10.82 11.54 -10.12
CA VAL A 523 11.67 10.80 -11.05
C VAL A 523 10.82 9.80 -11.83
N ASP A 524 11.07 9.68 -13.11
CA ASP A 524 10.54 8.59 -13.91
C ASP A 524 11.08 7.25 -13.43
N PHE A 525 10.16 6.30 -13.23
CA PHE A 525 10.46 4.95 -12.81
C PHE A 525 9.58 3.97 -13.56
N LYS A 526 10.22 2.97 -14.18
CA LYS A 526 9.57 1.71 -14.49
C LYS A 526 10.43 0.56 -13.99
N GLY A 527 9.76 -0.49 -13.58
CA GLY A 527 10.33 -1.58 -12.82
C GLY A 527 9.56 -1.85 -11.54
N LYS A 528 10.06 -2.81 -10.77
CA LYS A 528 9.34 -3.41 -9.64
C LYS A 528 9.09 -2.46 -8.47
N VAL A 529 7.90 -2.56 -7.93
CA VAL A 529 7.29 -1.84 -6.82
C VAL A 529 6.57 -2.88 -5.94
N PHE A 530 6.65 -2.69 -4.63
CA PHE A 530 6.39 -3.71 -3.61
C PHE A 530 5.58 -3.10 -2.47
N CYS A 531 4.80 -3.89 -1.72
CA CYS A 531 4.17 -3.45 -0.48
C CYS A 531 3.79 -4.66 0.39
N VAL A 532 3.38 -4.39 1.62
CA VAL A 532 2.69 -5.36 2.48
C VAL A 532 1.55 -4.67 3.25
N THR A 533 0.39 -5.33 3.34
CA THR A 533 -0.63 -4.97 4.37
C THR A 533 -0.22 -5.64 5.68
N VAL A 534 -0.26 -4.88 6.78
CA VAL A 534 -0.12 -5.37 8.16
C VAL A 534 -1.29 -4.86 9.02
N PRO A 535 -1.66 -5.53 10.14
CA PRO A 535 -2.83 -5.16 10.93
C PRO A 535 -2.84 -3.73 11.49
N ASN A 536 -1.68 -3.17 11.84
CA ASN A 536 -1.57 -1.79 12.35
C ASN A 536 -1.36 -0.74 11.24
N HIS A 537 -1.44 -1.10 9.96
CA HIS A 537 -1.31 -0.20 8.80
C HIS A 537 -0.03 0.65 8.70
N VAL A 538 0.97 0.39 9.55
CA VAL A 538 2.27 1.10 9.59
C VAL A 538 3.43 0.10 9.67
N ILE A 539 4.46 0.24 8.82
CA ILE A 539 5.66 -0.62 8.80
C ILE A 539 6.98 0.17 8.77
N TYR A 540 8.06 -0.42 9.32
CA TYR A 540 9.40 0.18 9.32
C TYR A 540 10.20 -0.26 8.09
N VAL A 541 10.45 0.69 7.19
CA VAL A 541 11.25 0.49 5.98
C VAL A 541 12.60 1.20 6.07
N ARG A 542 13.59 0.79 5.27
CA ARG A 542 14.83 1.55 5.03
C ARG A 542 15.20 1.53 3.56
N ARG A 543 15.97 2.53 3.15
CA ARG A 543 16.53 2.60 1.81
C ARG A 543 17.96 3.11 1.88
N ASN A 544 18.88 2.45 1.19
CA ASN A 544 20.32 2.78 1.27
C ASN A 544 20.86 2.90 2.72
N GLY A 545 20.32 2.10 3.66
CA GLY A 545 20.68 2.14 5.09
C GLY A 545 20.00 3.21 5.95
N ILE A 546 18.97 3.90 5.44
CA ILE A 546 18.30 5.03 6.09
C ILE A 546 16.81 4.69 6.36
N PRO A 547 16.36 4.53 7.62
CA PRO A 547 15.04 3.96 7.95
C PRO A 547 13.91 4.97 8.26
N VAL A 548 12.63 4.61 8.08
CA VAL A 548 11.43 5.46 8.31
C VAL A 548 10.13 4.60 8.36
N TRP A 549 9.03 5.16 8.89
CA TRP A 549 7.69 4.51 9.00
C TRP A 549 6.73 4.91 7.86
N CYS A 550 5.91 3.97 7.32
CA CYS A 550 5.06 4.09 6.09
C CYS A 550 3.82 3.14 6.11
N GLY A 551 2.83 3.15 5.17
CA GLY A 551 1.52 2.40 5.29
C GLY A 551 0.73 1.98 4.01
N ASN A 552 -0.52 1.46 4.11
CA ASN A 552 -1.28 0.75 3.01
C ASN A 552 -2.82 1.02 2.93
N SER A 553 -3.58 0.21 2.15
CA SER A 553 -5.07 0.16 2.09
C SER A 553 -5.65 -1.29 2.17
N ASP A 554 -6.93 -1.47 2.56
CA ASP A 554 -7.67 -2.75 2.47
C ASP A 554 -9.21 -2.55 2.25
N PRO A 555 -9.96 -3.37 1.45
CA PRO A 555 -11.03 -2.84 0.57
C PRO A 555 -12.50 -2.95 0.96
N ALA A 556 -12.88 -3.78 1.93
CA ALA A 556 -14.27 -4.17 2.21
C ALA A 556 -15.14 -3.05 2.88
N MET A 557 -14.97 -1.82 2.42
CA MET A 557 -15.36 -0.58 3.09
C MET A 557 -16.87 -0.38 3.19
N ASN A 558 -17.64 -0.78 2.16
CA ASN A 558 -19.09 -0.58 2.09
C ASN A 558 -19.88 -1.33 3.17
N TRP A 559 -19.49 -2.57 3.47
CA TRP A 559 -20.18 -3.44 4.43
C TRP A 559 -20.12 -2.95 5.89
N ARG A 560 -19.48 -1.79 6.11
CA ARG A 560 -19.30 -1.15 7.40
C ARG A 560 -20.40 -0.13 7.73
N VAL A 561 -21.12 0.36 6.73
CA VAL A 561 -22.07 1.47 6.83
C VAL A 561 -23.49 0.92 6.95
N LYS A 562 -24.17 1.15 8.08
CA LYS A 562 -25.43 0.45 8.39
C LYS A 562 -26.58 0.78 7.43
N GLU A 563 -26.67 2.01 6.94
CA GLU A 563 -27.72 2.38 5.97
C GLU A 563 -27.59 1.58 4.66
N LEU A 564 -26.36 1.23 4.28
CA LEU A 564 -26.08 0.39 3.12
C LEU A 564 -26.34 -1.10 3.35
N ASP A 565 -26.73 -1.55 4.55
CA ASP A 565 -27.13 -2.95 4.80
C ASP A 565 -28.40 -3.33 4.04
N GLN A 566 -29.22 -2.34 3.66
CA GLN A 566 -30.51 -2.50 2.98
C GLN A 566 -30.50 -1.92 1.57
N ARG A 567 -29.33 -1.92 0.91
CA ARG A 567 -29.10 -1.37 -0.44
C ARG A 567 -28.17 -2.30 -1.22
N SER A 568 -28.41 -2.43 -2.53
CA SER A 568 -27.53 -3.17 -3.44
C SER A 568 -26.19 -2.45 -3.57
N ILE A 569 -25.06 -3.15 -3.44
CA ILE A 569 -23.76 -2.58 -3.79
C ILE A 569 -23.53 -2.92 -5.26
N VAL A 570 -23.54 -1.92 -6.13
CA VAL A 570 -23.35 -2.07 -7.57
C VAL A 570 -21.96 -1.57 -7.94
N SER A 571 -21.47 -2.00 -9.10
CA SER A 571 -20.19 -1.55 -9.65
C SER A 571 -20.34 -1.56 -11.17
N PHE A 572 -19.95 -0.47 -11.82
CA PHE A 572 -20.14 -0.22 -13.25
C PHE A 572 -18.97 0.60 -13.81
N SER A 573 -18.71 0.52 -15.11
CA SER A 573 -17.41 0.87 -15.66
C SER A 573 -17.07 2.35 -15.77
N ASP A 574 -18.01 3.30 -15.79
CA ASP A 574 -17.72 4.70 -16.19
C ASP A 574 -16.93 4.74 -17.53
N ALA A 575 -17.38 3.95 -18.52
CA ALA A 575 -16.67 3.78 -19.76
C ALA A 575 -16.74 5.02 -20.67
N HIS A 576 -15.76 5.89 -20.52
CA HIS A 576 -15.43 6.95 -21.49
C HIS A 576 -14.77 6.42 -22.80
N SER A 577 -14.52 5.11 -22.92
CA SER A 577 -14.03 4.48 -24.16
C SER A 577 -14.31 2.97 -24.21
N LEU A 578 -14.47 2.43 -25.41
CA LEU A 578 -14.83 1.02 -25.66
C LEU A 578 -13.96 -0.02 -24.91
N PRO A 579 -12.62 0.12 -24.80
CA PRO A 579 -11.81 -0.86 -24.08
C PRO A 579 -12.05 -0.93 -22.56
N ASN A 580 -12.62 0.13 -21.98
CA ASN A 580 -12.91 0.25 -20.55
C ASN A 580 -14.26 -0.38 -20.16
N LEU A 581 -15.14 -0.67 -21.12
CA LEU A 581 -16.40 -1.38 -20.89
C LEU A 581 -16.13 -2.66 -20.07
N GLY A 582 -16.94 -2.90 -19.05
CA GLY A 582 -16.81 -4.06 -18.17
C GLY A 582 -15.54 -4.14 -17.33
N ARG A 583 -14.78 -3.04 -17.13
CA ARG A 583 -13.70 -3.01 -16.11
C ARG A 583 -14.25 -3.19 -14.69
N GLU A 584 -15.48 -2.72 -14.49
CA GLU A 584 -16.38 -2.92 -13.35
C GLU A 584 -17.72 -3.38 -13.94
N SER A 585 -18.46 -4.25 -13.25
CA SER A 585 -19.77 -4.74 -13.69
C SER A 585 -20.57 -5.35 -12.54
N THR A 586 -21.89 -5.29 -12.60
CA THR A 586 -22.77 -5.94 -11.63
C THR A 586 -23.32 -7.24 -12.21
N VAL A 587 -23.20 -8.35 -11.49
CA VAL A 587 -23.75 -9.65 -11.89
C VAL A 587 -25.13 -9.79 -11.26
N ILE A 588 -26.15 -10.02 -12.08
CA ILE A 588 -27.56 -9.98 -11.69
C ILE A 588 -28.17 -11.38 -11.75
N ALA A 589 -29.05 -11.71 -10.80
CA ALA A 589 -29.74 -13.00 -10.74
C ALA A 589 -30.80 -13.16 -11.85
N GLN A 590 -31.46 -14.31 -11.88
CA GLN A 590 -32.30 -14.74 -13.02
C GLN A 590 -33.55 -13.88 -13.23
N ASP A 591 -33.97 -13.09 -12.24
CA ASP A 591 -35.15 -12.22 -12.28
C ASP A 591 -35.11 -11.25 -13.47
N ILE A 592 -33.93 -10.82 -13.93
CA ILE A 592 -33.73 -9.97 -15.12
C ILE A 592 -34.19 -10.62 -16.44
N ASN A 593 -34.50 -11.92 -16.45
CA ASN A 593 -35.19 -12.59 -17.57
C ASN A 593 -36.53 -11.89 -17.92
N THR A 594 -37.20 -11.23 -16.96
CA THR A 594 -38.48 -10.52 -17.17
C THR A 594 -38.29 -9.06 -17.57
N GLY A 595 -37.21 -8.74 -18.27
CA GLY A 595 -36.94 -7.40 -18.79
C GLY A 595 -36.51 -6.38 -17.73
N TYR A 596 -36.72 -5.10 -18.01
CA TYR A 596 -36.40 -3.98 -17.12
C TYR A 596 -37.11 -4.10 -15.76
N GLY A 597 -38.35 -4.60 -15.73
CA GLY A 597 -39.06 -4.88 -14.48
C GLY A 597 -38.35 -5.90 -13.58
N GLY A 598 -37.66 -6.86 -14.20
CA GLY A 598 -36.82 -7.83 -13.51
C GLY A 598 -35.56 -7.20 -12.90
N LEU A 599 -34.91 -6.26 -13.60
CA LEU A 599 -33.82 -5.46 -13.04
C LEU A 599 -34.27 -4.62 -11.84
N PHE A 600 -35.42 -3.93 -11.96
CA PHE A 600 -35.97 -3.09 -10.90
C PHE A 600 -36.20 -3.90 -9.60
N GLU A 601 -36.93 -5.02 -9.68
CA GLU A 601 -37.17 -5.87 -8.52
C GLU A 601 -35.92 -6.60 -8.03
N ALA A 602 -34.92 -6.87 -8.89
CA ALA A 602 -33.64 -7.42 -8.46
C ALA A 602 -32.83 -6.42 -7.63
N LEU A 603 -32.75 -5.14 -8.03
CA LEU A 603 -32.03 -4.10 -7.29
C LEU A 603 -32.76 -3.73 -5.97
N LYS A 604 -34.08 -3.57 -6.04
CA LYS A 604 -34.97 -3.30 -4.89
C LYS A 604 -34.93 -4.44 -3.86
N GLY A 605 -34.96 -5.69 -4.34
CA GLY A 605 -34.85 -6.89 -3.50
C GLY A 605 -33.44 -7.28 -3.08
N GLN A 606 -32.40 -6.51 -3.43
CA GLN A 606 -30.97 -6.83 -3.21
C GLN A 606 -30.49 -8.17 -3.82
N LYS A 607 -31.17 -8.66 -4.86
CA LYS A 607 -30.95 -9.96 -5.53
C LYS A 607 -29.87 -9.91 -6.63
N ILE A 608 -28.84 -9.09 -6.50
CA ILE A 608 -27.66 -9.21 -7.37
C ILE A 608 -26.80 -10.40 -6.90
N ALA A 609 -26.13 -11.09 -7.81
CA ALA A 609 -25.27 -12.23 -7.49
C ALA A 609 -23.89 -11.80 -6.95
N GLY A 610 -23.46 -10.57 -7.28
CA GLY A 610 -22.20 -9.98 -6.83
C GLY A 610 -21.69 -8.92 -7.81
N THR A 611 -20.56 -8.29 -7.50
CA THR A 611 -19.88 -7.35 -8.40
C THR A 611 -18.57 -7.89 -8.93
N ILE A 612 -18.22 -7.45 -10.13
CA ILE A 612 -16.87 -7.43 -10.68
C ILE A 612 -16.35 -6.03 -10.42
N GLU A 613 -15.27 -5.94 -9.66
CA GLU A 613 -14.62 -4.67 -9.36
C GLU A 613 -13.32 -4.59 -10.17
N PHE A 614 -13.00 -3.42 -10.72
CA PHE A 614 -11.59 -3.08 -10.92
C PHE A 614 -10.92 -3.04 -9.56
N TYR A 615 -9.60 -3.07 -9.53
CA TYR A 615 -8.88 -2.79 -8.30
C TYR A 615 -9.10 -1.32 -7.92
N PRO A 616 -9.87 -1.03 -6.85
CA PRO A 616 -10.38 0.32 -6.64
C PRO A 616 -9.29 1.32 -6.24
N GLU A 617 -8.10 0.80 -5.96
CA GLU A 617 -6.81 1.46 -6.12
C GLU A 617 -6.80 2.61 -7.11
N GLU A 618 -7.19 2.37 -8.36
CA GLU A 618 -6.95 3.37 -9.39
C GLU A 618 -7.77 4.66 -9.16
N GLY A 619 -8.82 4.60 -8.31
CA GLY A 619 -9.74 5.68 -7.98
C GLY A 619 -9.11 6.98 -7.44
N LYS A 620 -9.25 8.06 -8.24
CA LYS A 620 -8.76 9.45 -8.11
C LYS A 620 -8.91 10.18 -6.76
N TYR A 621 -9.54 9.61 -5.75
CA TYR A 621 -9.92 10.29 -4.50
C TYR A 621 -9.88 9.40 -3.24
N HIS A 622 -9.19 8.25 -3.30
CA HIS A 622 -9.23 7.19 -2.29
C HIS A 622 -8.98 7.63 -0.83
N TYR A 623 -8.14 8.64 -0.62
CA TYR A 623 -7.81 9.18 0.70
C TYR A 623 -7.76 10.70 0.71
N THR A 624 -7.88 11.27 1.91
CA THR A 624 -8.08 12.71 2.14
C THR A 624 -6.89 13.53 1.69
N GLY A 625 -7.05 14.56 0.86
CA GLY A 625 -5.93 15.44 0.55
C GLY A 625 -6.16 16.74 -0.22
N HIS A 626 -5.08 17.29 -0.80
CA HIS A 626 -5.04 18.58 -1.47
C HIS A 626 -3.81 18.69 -2.40
N ARG A 627 -4.04 18.79 -3.71
CA ARG A 627 -3.01 18.76 -4.78
C ARG A 627 -2.03 19.91 -4.77
N ASN A 628 -2.52 21.13 -4.88
CA ASN A 628 -1.70 22.34 -4.88
C ASN A 628 -0.84 22.47 -3.60
N CYS A 629 -1.36 21.95 -2.49
CA CYS A 629 -0.71 22.04 -1.18
C CYS A 629 0.08 20.82 -0.78
N ASN A 630 0.05 19.72 -1.54
CA ASN A 630 0.65 18.46 -1.15
C ASN A 630 0.32 18.10 0.32
N VAL A 631 -0.91 17.65 0.60
CA VAL A 631 -1.29 17.01 1.87
C VAL A 631 -2.24 15.85 1.59
N LYS A 632 -1.89 14.61 1.92
CA LYS A 632 -2.78 13.42 1.93
C LYS A 632 -2.90 12.89 3.35
N TYR A 633 -3.89 12.07 3.66
CA TYR A 633 -4.14 11.46 4.97
C TYR A 633 -4.91 10.15 4.80
N SER A 634 -4.46 9.10 5.50
CA SER A 634 -5.28 7.94 5.81
C SER A 634 -6.47 8.32 6.71
N PRO A 635 -7.43 7.41 6.93
CA PRO A 635 -8.59 7.70 7.78
C PRO A 635 -8.19 7.96 9.23
N GLU A 636 -7.27 7.14 9.76
CA GLU A 636 -6.71 7.29 11.11
C GLU A 636 -6.11 8.70 11.33
N ASP A 637 -5.69 9.35 10.25
CA ASP A 637 -5.02 10.64 10.24
C ASP A 637 -5.94 11.84 10.16
N THR A 638 -7.01 11.76 9.37
CA THR A 638 -7.99 12.84 9.28
C THR A 638 -8.86 12.85 10.53
N LYS A 639 -9.33 11.68 10.98
CA LYS A 639 -10.00 11.50 12.28
C LYS A 639 -9.13 11.98 13.44
N ALA A 640 -7.81 11.88 13.32
CA ALA A 640 -6.89 12.53 14.24
C ALA A 640 -6.87 14.06 14.05
N LYS A 641 -6.45 14.56 12.88
CA LYS A 641 -6.01 15.96 12.70
C LYS A 641 -7.11 16.96 12.36
N GLY A 642 -8.29 16.50 12.00
CA GLY A 642 -9.31 17.31 11.36
C GLY A 642 -8.96 17.64 9.90
N THR A 643 -9.92 18.28 9.23
CA THR A 643 -9.99 18.42 7.77
C THR A 643 -9.29 19.68 7.23
N ILE A 644 -8.67 20.49 8.09
CA ILE A 644 -7.97 21.72 7.70
C ILE A 644 -6.56 21.41 7.22
N CYS A 645 -6.20 21.89 6.03
CA CYS A 645 -4.86 21.76 5.48
C CYS A 645 -3.85 22.46 6.41
N PRO A 646 -2.92 21.74 7.05
CA PRO A 646 -2.01 22.33 8.03
C PRO A 646 -1.05 23.37 7.41
N ILE A 647 -0.96 23.41 6.08
CA ILE A 647 -0.07 24.25 5.29
C ILE A 647 -0.76 25.58 4.95
N CYS A 648 -1.74 25.56 4.04
CA CYS A 648 -2.39 26.77 3.53
C CYS A 648 -3.62 27.23 4.32
N LYS A 649 -4.00 26.49 5.38
CA LYS A 649 -5.19 26.72 6.24
C LYS A 649 -6.56 26.66 5.55
N ARG A 650 -6.61 26.51 4.22
CA ARG A 650 -7.80 26.06 3.47
C ARG A 650 -8.15 24.61 3.84
N GLY A 651 -9.30 24.11 3.39
CA GLY A 651 -9.68 22.70 3.57
C GLY A 651 -8.74 21.69 2.89
N LEU A 652 -8.93 20.43 3.26
CA LEU A 652 -8.54 19.25 2.50
C LEU A 652 -9.79 18.65 1.86
N THR A 653 -9.67 18.21 0.61
CA THR A 653 -10.60 17.30 -0.05
C THR A 653 -10.58 15.97 0.70
N VAL A 654 -11.48 15.79 1.68
CA VAL A 654 -11.57 14.54 2.44
C VAL A 654 -11.87 13.38 1.50
N GLY A 655 -11.23 12.23 1.67
CA GLY A 655 -11.23 11.16 0.66
C GLY A 655 -12.04 9.95 1.07
N VAL A 656 -12.30 9.08 0.08
CA VAL A 656 -13.17 7.88 0.14
C VAL A 656 -13.09 7.18 1.51
N MET A 657 -11.92 6.71 1.91
CA MET A 657 -11.81 5.88 3.13
C MET A 657 -11.99 6.63 4.45
N GLU A 658 -11.60 7.90 4.55
CA GLU A 658 -11.92 8.68 5.76
C GLU A 658 -13.42 8.88 5.85
N ARG A 659 -14.03 9.15 4.70
CA ARG A 659 -15.46 9.33 4.63
C ARG A 659 -16.22 8.04 4.97
N VAL A 660 -15.67 6.87 4.64
CA VAL A 660 -16.14 5.59 5.19
C VAL A 660 -15.94 5.52 6.71
N GLU A 661 -14.77 5.82 7.29
CA GLU A 661 -14.58 5.76 8.77
C GLU A 661 -15.50 6.71 9.56
N VAL A 662 -15.93 7.80 8.94
CA VAL A 662 -16.92 8.74 9.53
C VAL A 662 -18.33 8.15 9.52
N LEU A 663 -18.71 7.40 8.48
CA LEU A 663 -20.03 6.76 8.35
C LEU A 663 -20.06 5.28 8.81
N ALA A 664 -18.91 4.71 9.21
CA ALA A 664 -18.77 3.32 9.58
C ALA A 664 -19.41 3.00 10.94
N SER A 665 -20.48 2.19 10.90
CA SER A 665 -21.15 1.64 12.09
C SER A 665 -20.40 0.48 12.76
N ARG A 666 -19.41 -0.11 12.06
CA ARG A 666 -18.67 -1.30 12.51
C ARG A 666 -17.24 -1.35 11.93
N GLY A 667 -16.35 -2.04 12.65
CA GLY A 667 -14.99 -2.33 12.19
C GLY A 667 -14.93 -3.55 11.27
N ASN A 668 -13.80 -3.72 10.59
CA ASN A 668 -13.53 -4.83 9.67
C ASN A 668 -13.50 -6.20 10.38
N ASP A 669 -13.17 -6.22 11.66
CA ASP A 669 -13.21 -7.39 12.55
C ASP A 669 -14.60 -8.05 12.57
N LYS A 670 -15.66 -7.25 12.55
CA LYS A 670 -17.06 -7.73 12.59
C LYS A 670 -17.58 -8.23 11.25
N LEU A 671 -16.83 -8.07 10.15
CA LEU A 671 -17.27 -8.51 8.82
C LEU A 671 -16.95 -9.98 8.54
N GLN A 672 -15.93 -10.54 9.21
CA GLN A 672 -15.44 -11.91 8.99
C GLN A 672 -15.16 -12.18 7.50
N ILE A 673 -14.23 -11.39 6.92
CA ILE A 673 -13.92 -11.45 5.49
C ILE A 673 -13.37 -12.83 5.10
N SER A 674 -13.93 -13.39 4.03
CA SER A 674 -13.57 -14.67 3.43
C SER A 674 -13.31 -14.49 1.93
N ASN A 675 -12.57 -15.43 1.32
CA ASN A 675 -12.29 -15.46 -0.12
C ASN A 675 -12.39 -16.92 -0.60
N ASP A 676 -13.43 -17.23 -1.38
CA ASP A 676 -13.62 -18.52 -2.04
C ASP A 676 -13.42 -18.36 -3.55
N LYS A 677 -12.41 -19.01 -4.12
CA LYS A 677 -12.09 -19.01 -5.56
C LYS A 677 -12.05 -17.60 -6.18
N GLY A 678 -11.55 -16.61 -5.43
CA GLY A 678 -11.45 -15.21 -5.84
C GLY A 678 -12.72 -14.38 -5.64
N MET A 679 -13.78 -14.95 -5.05
CA MET A 679 -14.99 -14.22 -4.64
C MET A 679 -14.86 -13.86 -3.16
N ILE A 680 -14.78 -12.57 -2.87
CA ILE A 680 -14.64 -12.02 -1.51
C ILE A 680 -16.03 -11.81 -0.91
N LYS A 681 -16.24 -12.27 0.32
CA LYS A 681 -17.52 -12.20 1.05
C LYS A 681 -17.35 -11.88 2.53
N ALA A 682 -18.28 -11.15 3.13
CA ALA A 682 -18.39 -11.02 4.58
C ALA A 682 -19.18 -12.21 5.16
N ALA A 683 -18.52 -13.13 5.86
CA ALA A 683 -19.18 -14.32 6.43
C ALA A 683 -20.21 -13.97 7.53
N ALA A 684 -20.06 -12.80 8.17
CA ALA A 684 -21.05 -12.27 9.10
C ALA A 684 -22.37 -11.81 8.44
N PHE A 685 -22.41 -11.71 7.11
CA PHE A 685 -23.57 -11.29 6.32
C PHE A 685 -23.77 -12.23 5.12
N PRO A 686 -24.10 -13.52 5.34
CA PRO A 686 -24.06 -14.55 4.28
C PRO A 686 -25.06 -14.32 3.15
N GLY A 687 -26.14 -13.56 3.39
CA GLY A 687 -27.08 -13.12 2.37
C GLY A 687 -26.64 -11.90 1.55
N ARG A 688 -25.46 -11.31 1.83
CA ARG A 688 -24.95 -10.18 1.04
C ARG A 688 -24.14 -10.65 -0.17
N PRO A 689 -24.33 -10.01 -1.35
CA PRO A 689 -23.53 -10.30 -2.54
C PRO A 689 -22.04 -10.08 -2.28
N GLY A 690 -21.21 -10.97 -2.85
CA GLY A 690 -19.75 -10.85 -2.81
C GLY A 690 -19.22 -10.02 -3.97
N TYR A 691 -17.90 -9.77 -3.98
CA TYR A 691 -17.22 -9.13 -5.11
C TYR A 691 -15.97 -9.89 -5.56
N LYS A 692 -15.64 -9.77 -6.85
CA LYS A 692 -14.42 -10.32 -7.44
C LYS A 692 -13.61 -9.20 -8.11
N MET A 693 -12.37 -9.02 -7.65
CA MET A 693 -11.42 -8.10 -8.26
C MET A 693 -10.92 -8.71 -9.58
N LEU A 694 -10.95 -7.96 -10.68
CA LEU A 694 -10.38 -8.35 -11.98
C LEU A 694 -9.42 -7.29 -12.52
N VAL A 695 -8.66 -7.70 -13.55
CA VAL A 695 -7.86 -6.82 -14.41
C VAL A 695 -8.26 -7.12 -15.85
N PRO A 696 -8.57 -6.11 -16.70
CA PRO A 696 -9.07 -6.35 -18.04
C PRO A 696 -8.13 -7.21 -18.90
N LEU A 697 -8.70 -8.14 -19.68
CA LEU A 697 -7.94 -9.08 -20.50
C LEU A 697 -7.05 -8.38 -21.54
N LEU A 698 -7.45 -7.22 -22.06
CA LEU A 698 -6.61 -6.42 -22.93
C LEU A 698 -5.36 -5.86 -22.22
N GLN A 699 -5.43 -5.58 -20.91
CA GLN A 699 -4.25 -5.25 -20.11
C GLN A 699 -3.37 -6.50 -19.90
N ILE A 700 -3.97 -7.67 -19.61
CA ILE A 700 -3.26 -8.96 -19.51
C ILE A 700 -2.48 -9.25 -20.80
N ILE A 701 -3.11 -9.15 -21.96
CA ILE A 701 -2.47 -9.45 -23.24
C ILE A 701 -1.39 -8.41 -23.58
N ALA A 702 -1.65 -7.12 -23.35
CA ALA A 702 -0.69 -6.07 -23.61
C ALA A 702 0.56 -6.19 -22.73
N GLU A 703 0.38 -6.52 -21.45
CA GLU A 703 1.48 -6.73 -20.50
C GLU A 703 2.26 -8.02 -20.80
N ALA A 704 1.58 -9.14 -21.12
CA ALA A 704 2.21 -10.37 -21.64
C ALA A 704 3.10 -10.10 -22.86
N PHE A 705 2.67 -9.20 -23.74
CA PHE A 705 3.41 -8.78 -24.93
C PHE A 705 4.40 -7.61 -24.70
N ASN A 706 4.44 -7.02 -23.49
CA ASN A 706 5.21 -5.81 -23.15
C ASN A 706 4.92 -4.62 -24.11
N THR A 707 3.64 -4.40 -24.39
CA THR A 707 3.07 -3.37 -25.27
C THR A 707 2.07 -2.48 -24.52
N ALA A 708 1.46 -1.50 -25.21
CA ALA A 708 0.30 -0.78 -24.68
C ALA A 708 -1.01 -1.54 -24.98
N PRO A 709 -2.06 -1.42 -24.13
CA PRO A 709 -3.41 -1.94 -24.42
C PRO A 709 -3.98 -1.47 -25.77
N THR A 710 -3.61 -0.27 -26.20
CA THR A 710 -3.98 0.33 -27.48
C THR A 710 -3.17 -0.18 -28.69
N SER A 711 -2.22 -1.10 -28.50
CA SER A 711 -1.40 -1.60 -29.61
C SER A 711 -2.14 -2.61 -30.46
N GLN A 712 -1.96 -2.55 -31.79
CA GLN A 712 -2.62 -3.48 -32.72
C GLN A 712 -2.28 -4.95 -32.42
N LYS A 713 -1.06 -5.24 -31.92
CA LYS A 713 -0.67 -6.59 -31.49
C LYS A 713 -1.54 -7.10 -30.33
N ALA A 714 -1.75 -6.28 -29.30
CA ALA A 714 -2.59 -6.65 -28.16
C ALA A 714 -4.08 -6.76 -28.55
N ILE A 715 -4.57 -5.83 -29.39
CA ILE A 715 -5.95 -5.83 -29.88
C ILE A 715 -6.23 -7.06 -30.77
N ASN A 716 -5.29 -7.47 -31.62
CA ASN A 716 -5.45 -8.64 -32.49
C ASN A 716 -5.51 -9.95 -31.67
N GLU A 717 -4.62 -10.13 -30.70
CA GLU A 717 -4.64 -11.33 -29.84
C GLU A 717 -5.85 -11.33 -28.90
N TYR A 718 -6.31 -10.16 -28.42
CA TYR A 718 -7.57 -10.02 -27.70
C TYR A 718 -8.77 -10.47 -28.54
N LYS A 719 -8.87 -10.00 -29.80
CA LYS A 719 -9.92 -10.44 -30.73
C LYS A 719 -9.85 -11.94 -31.00
N LYS A 720 -8.64 -12.50 -31.21
CA LYS A 720 -8.42 -13.95 -31.39
C LYS A 720 -8.86 -14.76 -30.17
N LEU A 721 -8.60 -14.29 -28.96
CA LEU A 721 -9.02 -14.96 -27.72
C LEU A 721 -10.54 -14.98 -27.59
N VAL A 722 -11.19 -13.83 -27.72
CA VAL A 722 -12.65 -13.74 -27.54
C VAL A 722 -13.43 -14.41 -28.67
N SER A 723 -12.87 -14.50 -29.88
CA SER A 723 -13.46 -15.29 -30.97
C SER A 723 -13.30 -16.80 -30.81
N SER A 724 -12.29 -17.26 -30.06
CA SER A 724 -11.98 -18.70 -29.92
C SER A 724 -12.53 -19.35 -28.65
N LEU A 725 -12.60 -18.61 -27.54
CA LEU A 725 -13.00 -19.14 -26.22
C LEU A 725 -14.32 -18.53 -25.70
N GLY A 726 -14.83 -17.51 -26.38
CA GLY A 726 -15.89 -16.63 -25.92
C GLY A 726 -15.36 -15.45 -25.11
N SER A 727 -16.27 -14.65 -24.56
CA SER A 727 -16.02 -13.31 -24.02
C SER A 727 -14.92 -13.16 -22.96
N GLU A 728 -14.38 -11.93 -22.84
CA GLU A 728 -13.38 -11.52 -21.85
C GLU A 728 -13.74 -12.01 -20.44
N ILE A 729 -14.93 -11.72 -19.92
CA ILE A 729 -15.28 -12.12 -18.55
C ILE A 729 -15.40 -13.64 -18.42
N LYS A 730 -15.82 -14.36 -19.46
CA LYS A 730 -15.80 -15.85 -19.49
C LYS A 730 -14.36 -16.36 -19.44
N ILE A 731 -13.44 -15.78 -20.21
CA ILE A 731 -11.99 -16.08 -20.17
C ILE A 731 -11.40 -15.74 -18.79
N LEU A 732 -11.75 -14.60 -18.20
CA LEU A 732 -11.23 -14.17 -16.89
C LEU A 732 -11.76 -15.04 -15.74
N THR A 733 -12.96 -15.61 -15.83
CA THR A 733 -13.63 -16.25 -14.68
C THR A 733 -13.94 -17.75 -14.80
N LYS A 734 -14.17 -18.29 -16.01
CA LYS A 734 -14.76 -19.63 -16.22
C LYS A 734 -13.92 -20.59 -17.09
N ILE A 735 -13.26 -20.12 -18.16
CA ILE A 735 -12.51 -21.01 -19.08
C ILE A 735 -11.31 -21.67 -18.38
N ASP A 736 -11.02 -22.93 -18.65
CA ASP A 736 -9.84 -23.60 -18.08
C ASP A 736 -8.52 -23.06 -18.65
N ILE A 737 -7.51 -22.99 -17.78
CA ILE A 737 -6.21 -22.38 -18.09
C ILE A 737 -5.49 -23.14 -19.23
N SER A 738 -5.73 -24.44 -19.38
CA SER A 738 -5.23 -25.25 -20.49
C SER A 738 -5.76 -24.79 -21.85
N GLU A 739 -7.03 -24.36 -21.94
CA GLU A 739 -7.64 -23.96 -23.21
C GLU A 739 -7.18 -22.56 -23.62
N ILE A 740 -6.94 -21.68 -22.64
CA ILE A 740 -6.28 -20.38 -22.86
C ILE A 740 -4.84 -20.59 -23.37
N ALA A 741 -4.12 -21.58 -22.83
CA ALA A 741 -2.77 -21.92 -23.27
C ALA A 741 -2.74 -22.48 -24.70
N LYS A 742 -3.68 -23.35 -25.08
CA LYS A 742 -3.80 -23.86 -26.47
C LYS A 742 -4.02 -22.75 -27.50
N VAL A 743 -4.84 -21.74 -27.19
CA VAL A 743 -5.16 -20.66 -28.13
C VAL A 743 -4.07 -19.59 -28.19
N SER A 744 -3.53 -19.17 -27.04
CA SER A 744 -2.68 -17.96 -26.92
C SER A 744 -1.36 -18.16 -26.18
N GLY A 745 -0.96 -19.42 -25.99
CA GLY A 745 0.28 -19.79 -25.31
C GLY A 745 0.21 -19.66 -23.80
N ASP A 746 1.10 -20.38 -23.12
CA ASP A 746 1.14 -20.48 -21.66
C ASP A 746 1.24 -19.13 -20.96
N LYS A 747 1.82 -18.12 -21.63
CA LYS A 747 2.04 -16.81 -21.00
C LYS A 747 0.74 -16.11 -20.68
N ILE A 748 -0.20 -15.97 -21.62
CA ILE A 748 -1.47 -15.28 -21.35
C ILE A 748 -2.34 -16.11 -20.38
N ALA A 749 -2.25 -17.44 -20.48
CA ALA A 749 -2.87 -18.36 -19.53
C ALA A 749 -2.37 -18.17 -18.08
N GLU A 750 -1.06 -17.98 -17.87
CA GLU A 750 -0.47 -17.63 -16.57
C GLU A 750 -1.08 -16.33 -16.02
N GLY A 751 -1.24 -15.31 -16.85
CA GLY A 751 -1.79 -14.01 -16.44
C GLY A 751 -3.22 -14.10 -15.94
N VAL A 752 -4.09 -14.80 -16.69
CA VAL A 752 -5.46 -15.07 -16.25
C VAL A 752 -5.46 -15.88 -14.95
N ALA A 753 -4.56 -16.85 -14.80
CA ALA A 753 -4.42 -17.64 -13.57
C ALA A 753 -3.94 -16.80 -12.36
N LYS A 754 -3.14 -15.74 -12.57
CA LYS A 754 -2.73 -14.77 -11.53
C LYS A 754 -3.89 -13.88 -11.12
N VAL A 755 -4.59 -13.29 -12.10
CA VAL A 755 -5.76 -12.43 -11.86
C VAL A 755 -6.82 -13.17 -11.04
N ARG A 756 -7.15 -14.41 -11.41
CA ARG A 756 -8.10 -15.27 -10.67
C ARG A 756 -7.73 -15.54 -9.20
N LYS A 757 -6.44 -15.48 -8.86
CA LYS A 757 -5.92 -15.70 -7.49
C LYS A 757 -5.78 -14.41 -6.69
N GLY A 758 -5.89 -13.25 -7.33
CA GLY A 758 -5.47 -11.97 -6.72
C GLY A 758 -3.96 -11.89 -6.50
N ASP A 759 -3.16 -12.62 -7.29
CA ASP A 759 -1.68 -12.53 -7.35
C ASP A 759 -1.31 -11.25 -8.14
N LEU A 760 -1.78 -10.12 -7.62
CA LEU A 760 -1.94 -8.82 -8.29
C LEU A 760 -1.61 -7.67 -7.33
N VAL A 761 -1.43 -6.48 -7.92
CA VAL A 761 -0.57 -5.49 -7.27
C VAL A 761 -0.84 -4.05 -7.73
N ILE A 762 -0.75 -3.07 -6.81
CA ILE A 762 -1.85 -2.11 -6.72
C ILE A 762 -1.56 -0.76 -5.99
N ASP A 763 -2.03 0.41 -6.48
CA ASP A 763 -1.65 1.77 -6.01
C ASP A 763 -2.83 2.80 -5.98
N PRO A 764 -2.97 3.81 -5.07
CA PRO A 764 -4.18 4.67 -4.93
C PRO A 764 -4.34 5.86 -5.88
N GLY A 765 -5.54 6.41 -6.07
CA GLY A 765 -5.72 7.82 -6.49
C GLY A 765 -6.01 8.82 -5.36
N TYR A 766 -5.90 10.14 -5.64
CA TYR A 766 -6.32 11.23 -4.74
C TYR A 766 -6.31 12.67 -5.31
N ASP A 767 -7.22 13.53 -4.79
CA ASP A 767 -7.51 14.90 -5.25
C ASP A 767 -7.48 15.13 -6.79
N GLY A 768 -7.80 14.07 -7.55
CA GLY A 768 -7.81 14.08 -9.02
C GLY A 768 -6.70 13.29 -9.73
N VAL A 769 -5.72 12.71 -9.01
CA VAL A 769 -4.65 11.88 -9.60
C VAL A 769 -4.96 10.40 -9.45
N TYR A 770 -4.74 9.58 -10.49
CA TYR A 770 -5.09 8.14 -10.53
C TYR A 770 -4.04 7.22 -9.85
N GLY A 771 -4.48 6.02 -9.48
CA GLY A 771 -3.65 4.88 -9.09
C GLY A 771 -3.29 3.92 -10.25
N VAL A 772 -2.74 2.74 -9.93
CA VAL A 772 -2.17 1.79 -10.91
C VAL A 772 -2.26 0.32 -10.47
N VAL A 773 -2.56 -0.60 -11.39
CA VAL A 773 -2.60 -2.08 -11.21
C VAL A 773 -1.72 -2.82 -12.23
N LYS A 774 -1.12 -3.98 -11.89
CA LYS A 774 -0.51 -4.95 -12.87
C LYS A 774 -0.52 -6.43 -12.41
N ILE A 775 -0.05 -7.31 -13.31
CA ILE A 775 -0.28 -8.77 -13.28
C ILE A 775 1.00 -9.61 -13.17
N TRP A 776 2.03 -9.32 -13.96
CA TRP A 776 3.33 -9.96 -13.84
C TRP A 776 4.39 -8.98 -13.36
N ASP A 777 5.34 -9.58 -12.67
CA ASP A 777 6.50 -8.93 -12.14
C ASP A 777 7.66 -9.06 -13.17
N HIS A 778 7.58 -8.34 -14.30
CA HIS A 778 8.52 -8.44 -15.43
C HIS A 778 9.90 -7.83 -15.16
N GLY A 779 9.98 -6.75 -14.37
CA GLY A 779 11.23 -6.04 -14.10
C GLY A 779 11.44 -4.77 -14.92
N LYS A 780 12.60 -4.14 -14.68
CA LYS A 780 12.93 -2.74 -15.02
C LYS A 780 13.15 -2.44 -16.51
N VAL A 781 12.14 -2.68 -17.34
CA VAL A 781 11.99 -2.01 -18.65
C VAL A 781 11.67 -0.51 -18.41
N LYS A 782 11.77 0.38 -19.41
CA LYS A 782 11.71 1.85 -19.20
C LYS A 782 10.30 2.47 -19.29
N VAL A 783 10.09 3.60 -18.60
CA VAL A 783 9.08 4.59 -19.00
C VAL A 783 9.58 5.27 -20.27
N GLN A 784 9.23 4.72 -21.43
CA GLN A 784 9.23 5.53 -22.64
C GLN A 784 7.93 6.36 -22.65
N GLU A 785 8.14 7.67 -22.82
CA GLU A 785 7.15 8.66 -23.24
C GLU A 785 6.91 8.55 -24.76
N LYS A 786 5.91 9.29 -25.24
CA LYS A 786 5.44 9.37 -26.63
C LYS A 786 4.68 8.12 -27.12
N GLY A 787 3.86 8.34 -28.15
CA GLY A 787 2.57 7.68 -28.29
C GLY A 787 1.50 8.47 -27.53
N THR A 788 0.96 9.51 -28.16
CA THR A 788 -0.19 10.28 -27.66
C THR A 788 -1.45 9.42 -27.75
N ILE A 789 -1.68 8.60 -26.73
CA ILE A 789 -3.06 8.29 -26.33
C ILE A 789 -3.67 9.66 -26.00
N ALA A 790 -4.74 10.04 -26.70
CA ALA A 790 -5.41 11.32 -26.48
C ALA A 790 -5.73 11.46 -24.99
N PRO A 791 -5.48 12.63 -24.37
CA PRO A 791 -5.81 12.80 -22.96
C PRO A 791 -7.31 12.56 -22.77
N GLN A 792 -7.67 11.67 -21.85
CA GLN A 792 -8.98 11.75 -21.21
C GLN A 792 -8.94 13.09 -20.45
N LEU A 793 -9.43 14.15 -21.11
CA LEU A 793 -9.45 15.52 -20.59
C LEU A 793 -9.98 15.48 -19.16
N GLY A 794 -9.25 16.11 -18.24
CA GLY A 794 -9.70 16.19 -16.87
C GLY A 794 -11.04 16.91 -16.83
N LEU A 795 -11.98 16.45 -16.01
CA LEU A 795 -13.22 17.17 -15.68
C LEU A 795 -12.98 18.50 -14.90
N PHE A 796 -11.74 19.02 -14.95
CA PHE A 796 -11.20 20.09 -14.10
C PHE A 796 -10.11 20.93 -14.80
N ASP A 797 -10.07 20.93 -16.14
CA ASP A 797 -9.43 21.96 -16.98
C ASP A 797 -10.51 22.50 -17.94
#